data_AF-A0A7L0N0P8-F1
#
_entry.id   AF-A0A7L0N0P8-F1
#
_cell.length_a   1.000
_cell.length_b   1.000
_cell.length_c   1.000
_cell.angle_alpha   90.00
_cell.angle_beta   90.00
_cell.angle_gamma   90.00
#
_symmetry.space_group_name_H-M   'P 1'
#
loop_
_entity.id
_entity.type
_entity.pdbx_description
1 polymer ?
#
loop_
_entity_poly.entity_id
_entity_poly.type
_entity_poly.pdbx_seq_one_letter_code
_entity_poly.pdbx_strand_id
1 'polypeptide(L)'
;GLLFSLAVNKHKPWIETSYHGIITENNDTVILDPPLVALDKDAPVPFAGEICAFKIHGQEMPFEAVVLNKTSGEGRLQAKSPIDCELQKEYTFIIQAYDCGSGPGGTNWKKSHKAVVHIQVKDVNEFSPAFKESVYRATVTEGKIYDSILQVEAIDEDCSPQYSQICNYEIVTTDVPFAIDRNGNIRNTEKLSYDKQHQYEIMVTAFDCGQKRATEDVLVRVNVKPVCKPGWQDWSKRIEYKPGSGSIPLFPSIHLETCDGPVSSIHTTIELQTNYIGKGCDRETYSEKSLQKLCGASSGAIDLLPSPSATTNWTAGLLMDSNDIIFKFDGKQGAKIPDGIVPKNLTDQFTITLWMKHGPSPGLRAEKETILCNSDKTEMNRHHYALYVHNCRLVFLLRKDFDQADTFRPAEFHWKLDQICDKEWHYYVVNVEFPVVTLYMDGTTYEPYLVTNDWPIHPSHIAMQLTVGACWQGGEVTKPRFAQYFHGSLASLTIRPGKIESQKVISCLQACKEGLDINSLESLGQGIKYHFNPSQSVLVMEGDDIENINQALRKVSYINSRQFPTAGVRRLKVSSKVQCFGEDVCISIPDIDAYVMVFQANEPKITISGMDHFARPAAQFEGERGVILLPDIRIVSTVTKMEHPVDLQEHDRAEKSVIVEEMLHNLDFCDVLVMGAELDPEQECLELDRGELHGKHLDATNSTAGYSIYGVDSMFSYEQVLRQIRYRNWDTSATFDRKFRVKCSELNGRYTSNEFNLEVNILHSSNSNFMDHVNHMIVQPQFLQSVRHPEGSVSAVHSSVVPSVATVVIIVCVSILVFVITLGVYRLRTAQQHSSGEHEGSKDNEMDWDDSALTITVNPMEKYEKPHQTEEESEEEDIEDEEEDTTSAESDESEEDEEEEEEEVIVPKGDKQNATRQAQLEWD
;
A
#
# COMPACT_ATOMS: atom_id res chain seq x y z
N GLY A 1 30.48 132.58 40.72
CA GLY A 1 29.91 131.30 41.18
C GLY A 1 29.38 130.55 39.97
N LEU A 2 29.87 129.32 39.79
CA LEU A 2 29.40 128.17 38.99
C LEU A 2 30.65 127.43 38.49
N LEU A 3 31.15 126.54 39.35
CA LEU A 3 32.16 125.53 39.01
C LEU A 3 31.53 124.54 38.02
N PHE A 4 32.09 124.44 36.81
CA PHE A 4 31.92 123.27 35.96
C PHE A 4 32.68 122.11 36.64
N SER A 5 31.94 121.17 37.22
CA SER A 5 32.49 119.88 37.64
C SER A 5 32.96 119.12 36.40
N LEU A 6 34.29 118.96 36.25
CA LEU A 6 34.86 118.00 35.31
C LEU A 6 34.26 116.62 35.59
N ALA A 7 33.58 116.03 34.60
CA ALA A 7 33.06 114.67 34.69
C ALA A 7 34.25 113.70 34.63
N VAL A 8 34.48 112.96 35.72
CA VAL A 8 35.59 112.01 35.87
C VAL A 8 35.00 110.60 35.97
N ASN A 9 35.54 109.63 35.21
CA ASN A 9 35.21 108.20 35.35
C ASN A 9 35.62 107.70 36.75
N LYS A 10 34.65 107.56 37.66
CA LYS A 10 34.85 107.21 39.07
C LYS A 10 34.53 105.75 39.33
N HIS A 11 33.42 105.23 38.81
CA HIS A 11 32.91 103.90 39.10
C HIS A 11 33.36 102.87 38.09
N LYS A 12 33.33 101.59 38.46
CA LYS A 12 33.61 100.49 37.54
C LYS A 12 32.26 99.92 37.11
N PRO A 13 32.14 99.37 35.88
CA PRO A 13 30.92 98.71 35.48
C PRO A 13 30.70 97.45 36.34
N TRP A 14 29.44 97.11 36.57
CA TRP A 14 29.00 95.96 37.35
C TRP A 14 28.20 95.01 36.44
N ILE A 15 28.46 93.72 36.56
CA ILE A 15 27.77 92.63 35.84
C ILE A 15 27.33 91.59 36.87
N GLU A 16 26.55 90.59 36.47
CA GLU A 16 26.24 89.46 37.35
C GLU A 16 27.48 88.59 37.58
N THR A 17 27.53 87.88 38.70
CA THR A 17 28.69 87.03 39.05
C THR A 17 28.77 85.75 38.22
N SER A 18 27.64 85.29 37.68
CA SER A 18 27.54 84.07 36.88
C SER A 18 26.38 84.15 35.89
N TYR A 19 26.53 83.49 34.75
CA TYR A 19 25.51 83.38 33.71
C TYR A 19 25.35 81.92 33.30
N HIS A 20 24.09 81.49 33.10
CA HIS A 20 23.79 80.20 32.48
C HIS A 20 23.22 80.47 31.08
N GLY A 21 23.78 79.80 30.08
CA GLY A 21 23.44 79.97 28.69
C GLY A 21 23.03 78.68 28.04
N ILE A 22 22.11 78.77 27.08
CA ILE A 22 21.78 77.66 26.19
C ILE A 22 21.97 78.15 24.76
N ILE A 23 22.66 77.35 23.95
CA ILE A 23 22.75 77.52 22.51
C ILE A 23 22.30 76.24 21.84
N THR A 24 21.38 76.33 20.90
CA THR A 24 21.06 75.19 20.02
C THR A 24 22.16 75.08 18.99
N GLU A 25 22.64 73.88 18.72
CA GLU A 25 23.56 73.66 17.60
C GLU A 25 22.96 74.20 16.30
N ASN A 26 23.84 74.55 15.35
CA ASN A 26 23.46 75.27 14.13
C ASN A 26 22.84 76.67 14.32
N ASN A 27 22.68 77.16 15.56
CA ASN A 27 22.30 78.53 15.87
C ASN A 27 23.53 79.38 16.26
N ASP A 28 23.47 80.70 16.04
CA ASP A 28 24.58 81.61 16.36
C ASP A 28 24.37 82.39 17.67
N THR A 29 23.14 82.49 18.18
CA THR A 29 22.84 83.24 19.40
C THR A 29 22.77 82.37 20.65
N VAL A 30 23.46 82.78 21.72
CA VAL A 30 23.32 82.17 23.04
C VAL A 30 22.24 82.91 23.83
N ILE A 31 21.29 82.17 24.40
CA ILE A 31 20.27 82.70 25.31
C ILE A 31 20.82 82.61 26.73
N LEU A 32 21.08 83.75 27.37
CA LEU A 32 21.58 83.82 28.74
C LEU A 32 20.47 84.15 29.74
N ASP A 33 20.47 83.45 30.87
CA ASP A 33 19.64 83.73 32.04
C ASP A 33 20.54 83.88 33.29
N PRO A 34 20.63 85.08 33.90
CA PRO A 34 20.02 86.35 33.47
C PRO A 34 20.63 86.92 32.17
N PRO A 35 19.97 87.88 31.47
CA PRO A 35 20.52 88.48 30.26
C PRO A 35 21.84 89.24 30.53
N LEU A 36 22.72 89.29 29.52
CA LEU A 36 24.02 89.96 29.65
C LEU A 36 23.84 91.48 29.66
N VAL A 37 23.82 92.06 30.86
CA VAL A 37 23.71 93.51 31.08
C VAL A 37 24.82 93.98 32.01
N ALA A 38 25.46 95.10 31.67
CA ALA A 38 26.46 95.77 32.50
C ALA A 38 25.99 97.17 32.91
N LEU A 39 26.04 97.47 34.21
CA LEU A 39 25.56 98.74 34.77
C LEU A 39 26.72 99.55 35.34
N ASP A 40 26.83 100.82 34.98
CA ASP A 40 27.80 101.76 35.56
C ASP A 40 27.10 102.91 36.30
N LYS A 41 27.59 103.23 37.50
CA LYS A 41 27.05 104.32 38.34
C LYS A 41 27.39 105.71 37.81
N ASP A 42 28.32 105.81 36.85
CA ASP A 42 28.60 107.07 36.17
C ASP A 42 27.58 107.39 35.07
N ALA A 43 26.63 106.50 34.73
CA ALA A 43 25.54 106.78 33.80
C ALA A 43 24.61 107.91 34.30
N PRO A 44 24.13 108.83 33.44
CA PRO A 44 24.24 108.84 31.98
C PRO A 44 25.43 109.68 31.45
N VAL A 45 26.54 109.81 32.20
CA VAL A 45 27.71 110.57 31.73
C VAL A 45 28.25 109.92 30.46
N PRO A 46 28.35 110.66 29.33
CA PRO A 46 28.90 110.11 28.09
C PRO A 46 30.30 109.52 28.33
N PHE A 47 30.58 108.39 27.70
CA PHE A 47 31.79 107.59 27.86
C PHE A 47 31.94 106.91 29.23
N ALA A 48 31.93 107.67 30.33
CA ALA A 48 32.20 107.12 31.67
C ALA A 48 31.09 106.17 32.16
N GLY A 49 29.84 106.42 31.76
CA GLY A 49 28.69 105.56 32.07
C GLY A 49 28.28 104.61 30.95
N GLU A 50 29.00 104.58 29.83
CA GLU A 50 28.68 103.75 28.66
C GLU A 50 29.55 102.49 28.62
N ILE A 51 28.98 101.36 28.18
CA ILE A 51 29.68 100.09 28.04
C ILE A 51 30.17 99.93 26.61
N CYS A 52 31.49 99.78 26.44
CA CYS A 52 32.11 99.70 25.12
C CYS A 52 32.55 98.28 24.72
N ALA A 53 32.76 97.38 25.67
CA ALA A 53 33.12 96.00 25.35
C ALA A 53 32.76 95.02 26.46
N PHE A 54 32.39 93.81 26.05
CA PHE A 54 32.48 92.61 26.87
C PHE A 54 33.65 91.77 26.34
N LYS A 55 34.61 91.40 27.20
CA LYS A 55 35.71 90.51 26.79
C LYS A 55 35.60 89.16 27.47
N ILE A 56 35.71 88.13 26.65
CA ILE A 56 35.78 86.74 27.06
C ILE A 56 37.25 86.41 27.36
N HIS A 57 37.48 85.79 28.50
CA HIS A 57 38.76 85.28 28.97
C HIS A 57 38.69 83.75 28.97
N GLY A 58 39.53 83.15 28.15
CA GLY A 58 39.59 81.71 27.90
C GLY A 58 40.38 81.50 26.61
N GLN A 59 41.14 80.41 26.52
CA GLN A 59 41.91 80.10 25.31
C GLN A 59 40.93 79.58 24.25
N GLU A 60 40.95 80.17 23.04
CA GLU A 60 40.22 79.69 21.85
C GLU A 60 38.71 79.42 22.02
N MET A 61 38.00 80.23 22.81
CA MET A 61 36.54 80.07 22.96
C MET A 61 35.80 80.38 21.63
N PRO A 62 34.86 79.52 21.19
CA PRO A 62 34.09 79.72 19.95
C PRO A 62 32.99 80.77 20.12
N PHE A 63 33.03 81.59 21.17
CA PHE A 63 32.05 82.65 21.44
C PHE A 63 32.68 84.03 21.38
N GLU A 64 31.87 85.01 21.00
CA GLU A 64 32.16 86.44 21.12
C GLU A 64 30.98 87.17 21.78
N ALA A 65 31.30 88.23 22.53
CA ALA A 65 30.30 89.04 23.21
C ALA A 65 30.21 90.41 22.54
N VAL A 66 29.03 90.74 22.01
CA VAL A 66 28.74 91.96 21.27
C VAL A 66 27.93 92.90 22.15
N VAL A 67 28.27 94.19 22.14
CA VAL A 67 27.46 95.22 22.81
C VAL A 67 26.30 95.60 21.89
N LEU A 68 25.07 95.42 22.35
CA LEU A 68 23.87 95.81 21.61
C LEU A 68 23.55 97.30 21.82
N ASN A 69 23.66 97.77 23.05
CA ASN A 69 23.38 99.16 23.41
C ASN A 69 24.37 99.67 24.45
N LYS A 70 25.18 100.66 24.06
CA LYS A 70 26.22 101.23 24.94
C LYS A 70 25.65 101.98 26.14
N THR A 71 24.46 102.56 26.01
CA THR A 71 23.83 103.40 27.04
C THR A 71 23.06 102.57 28.06
N SER A 72 22.35 101.53 27.64
CA SER A 72 21.70 100.60 28.59
C SER A 72 22.64 99.51 29.10
N GLY A 73 23.78 99.31 28.44
CA GLY A 73 24.77 98.30 28.79
C GLY A 73 24.37 96.87 28.41
N GLU A 74 23.37 96.71 27.54
CA GLU A 74 22.94 95.42 27.02
C GLU A 74 23.96 94.83 26.05
N GLY A 75 24.29 93.55 26.26
CA GLY A 75 25.13 92.75 25.39
C GLY A 75 24.46 91.44 24.99
N ARG A 76 25.02 90.79 23.99
CA ARG A 76 24.62 89.46 23.53
C ARG A 76 25.87 88.61 23.29
N LEU A 77 25.76 87.33 23.61
CA LEU A 77 26.80 86.36 23.32
C LEU A 77 26.42 85.60 22.03
N GLN A 78 27.35 85.49 21.09
CA GLN A 78 27.16 84.80 19.81
C GLN A 78 28.33 83.87 19.50
N ALA A 79 28.06 82.80 18.76
CA ALA A 79 29.07 81.86 18.31
C ALA A 79 29.85 82.41 17.10
N LYS A 80 31.16 82.15 17.05
CA LYS A 80 32.08 82.53 15.96
C LYS A 80 32.05 81.56 14.79
N SER A 81 31.65 80.31 15.07
CA SER A 81 31.52 79.20 14.14
C SER A 81 30.31 78.35 14.57
N PRO A 82 29.76 77.50 13.69
CA PRO A 82 28.77 76.51 14.10
C PRO A 82 29.24 75.74 15.34
N ILE A 83 28.34 75.61 16.31
CA ILE A 83 28.55 74.78 17.50
C ILE A 83 27.95 73.41 17.20
N ASP A 84 28.73 72.39 17.52
CA ASP A 84 28.47 70.96 17.28
C ASP A 84 28.45 70.28 18.66
N CYS A 85 27.35 69.60 18.98
CA CYS A 85 27.15 69.02 20.30
C CYS A 85 27.94 67.72 20.49
N GLU A 86 28.10 66.94 19.43
CA GLU A 86 28.83 65.67 19.36
C GLU A 86 30.30 65.89 19.71
N LEU A 87 30.86 67.03 19.30
CA LEU A 87 32.22 67.42 19.67
C LEU A 87 32.33 67.90 21.13
N GLN A 88 31.44 68.81 21.57
CA GLN A 88 31.50 69.36 22.93
C GLN A 88 30.14 69.88 23.44
N LYS A 89 29.59 69.20 24.46
CA LYS A 89 28.25 69.46 25.02
C LYS A 89 28.16 70.70 25.93
N GLU A 90 29.27 71.10 26.54
CA GLU A 90 29.30 72.19 27.52
C GLU A 90 30.55 73.05 27.39
N TYR A 91 30.38 74.36 27.54
CA TYR A 91 31.47 75.34 27.56
C TYR A 91 31.44 76.14 28.86
N THR A 92 32.61 76.36 29.45
CA THR A 92 32.76 77.22 30.62
C THR A 92 33.88 78.22 30.41
N PHE A 93 33.59 79.50 30.58
CA PHE A 93 34.60 80.57 30.44
C PHE A 93 34.27 81.79 31.29
N ILE A 94 35.16 82.78 31.28
CA ILE A 94 35.00 84.00 32.09
C ILE A 94 34.69 85.19 31.19
N ILE A 95 33.77 86.05 31.59
CA ILE A 95 33.45 87.31 30.89
C ILE A 95 33.69 88.52 31.80
N GLN A 96 34.02 89.66 31.20
CA GLN A 96 34.26 90.92 31.92
C GLN A 96 33.82 92.12 31.05
N ALA A 97 33.07 93.06 31.63
CA ALA A 97 32.62 94.28 30.98
C ALA A 97 33.62 95.43 31.13
N TYR A 98 33.61 96.33 30.16
CA TYR A 98 34.49 97.49 30.05
C TYR A 98 33.71 98.73 29.67
N ASP A 99 33.90 99.80 30.44
CA ASP A 99 33.37 101.12 30.12
C ASP A 99 34.08 101.74 28.89
N CYS A 100 33.56 102.86 28.40
CA CYS A 100 34.15 103.61 27.29
C CYS A 100 35.24 104.61 27.73
N GLY A 101 35.63 104.64 29.01
CA GLY A 101 36.68 105.52 29.54
C GLY A 101 36.25 106.97 29.79
N SER A 102 37.21 107.90 29.81
CA SER A 102 36.98 109.32 30.16
C SER A 102 36.85 110.28 28.96
N GLY A 103 36.75 109.77 27.74
CA GLY A 103 36.62 110.59 26.53
C GLY A 103 36.70 109.80 25.21
N PRO A 104 36.55 110.45 24.05
CA PRO A 104 36.40 109.78 22.75
C PRO A 104 37.63 108.96 22.30
N GLY A 105 38.79 109.16 22.92
CA GLY A 105 40.02 108.38 22.67
C GLY A 105 40.18 107.12 23.53
N GLY A 106 39.22 106.78 24.42
CA GLY A 106 39.24 105.54 25.20
C GLY A 106 40.31 105.45 26.30
N THR A 107 40.82 106.58 26.79
CA THR A 107 41.79 106.62 27.89
C THR A 107 41.09 106.46 29.26
N ASN A 108 41.73 105.74 30.21
CA ASN A 108 41.20 105.41 31.54
C ASN A 108 39.92 104.55 31.57
N TRP A 109 39.89 103.48 30.78
CA TRP A 109 38.85 102.43 30.83
C TRP A 109 38.91 101.66 32.17
N LYS A 110 37.76 101.40 32.80
CA LYS A 110 37.66 100.50 33.95
C LYS A 110 36.96 99.20 33.59
N LYS A 111 37.25 98.18 34.40
CA LYS A 111 36.81 96.79 34.19
C LYS A 111 35.90 96.35 35.32
N SER A 112 34.86 95.59 35.01
CA SER A 112 34.01 94.94 36.01
C SER A 112 34.77 93.85 36.78
N HIS A 113 34.11 93.20 37.74
CA HIS A 113 34.59 91.91 38.23
C HIS A 113 34.42 90.83 37.15
N LYS A 114 35.08 89.68 37.33
CA LYS A 114 35.00 88.53 36.44
C LYS A 114 33.73 87.73 36.75
N ALA A 115 32.99 87.35 35.71
CA ALA A 115 31.81 86.49 35.82
C ALA A 115 32.05 85.17 35.10
N VAL A 116 31.55 84.06 35.66
CA VAL A 116 31.63 82.73 35.02
C VAL A 116 30.41 82.52 34.13
N VAL A 117 30.62 82.07 32.90
CA VAL A 117 29.55 81.71 31.96
C VAL A 117 29.60 80.21 31.74
N HIS A 118 28.51 79.53 32.03
CA HIS A 118 28.28 78.12 31.70
C HIS A 118 27.30 78.04 30.54
N ILE A 119 27.69 77.40 29.44
CA ILE A 119 26.86 77.23 28.26
C ILE A 119 26.60 75.75 28.04
N GLN A 120 25.34 75.39 27.92
CA GLN A 120 24.91 74.07 27.48
C GLN A 120 24.54 74.13 26.00
N VAL A 121 25.05 73.17 25.23
CA VAL A 121 24.66 72.98 23.83
C VAL A 121 23.40 72.11 23.81
N LYS A 122 22.35 72.61 23.16
CA LYS A 122 21.13 71.87 22.90
C LYS A 122 21.24 71.21 21.52
N ASP A 123 21.22 69.90 21.56
CA ASP A 123 21.22 68.97 20.43
C ASP A 123 20.07 69.23 19.42
N VAL A 124 20.33 68.94 18.14
CA VAL A 124 19.37 68.83 17.05
C VAL A 124 19.59 67.46 16.40
N ASN A 125 18.55 66.63 16.39
CA ASN A 125 18.60 65.28 15.81
C ASN A 125 19.06 65.27 14.32
N GLU A 126 20.35 65.07 14.08
CA GLU A 126 20.99 65.14 12.77
C GLU A 126 21.55 63.79 12.32
N PHE A 127 21.89 62.91 13.26
CA PHE A 127 22.24 61.52 12.99
C PHE A 127 21.00 60.63 12.94
N SER A 128 21.09 59.51 12.22
CA SER A 128 20.01 58.54 12.10
C SER A 128 20.52 57.21 12.64
N PRO A 129 19.66 56.36 13.24
CA PRO A 129 20.09 55.08 13.75
C PRO A 129 20.77 54.22 12.68
N ALA A 130 21.89 53.60 13.03
CA ALA A 130 22.64 52.68 12.19
C ALA A 130 22.76 51.32 12.88
N PHE A 131 22.40 50.25 12.16
CA PHE A 131 22.55 48.89 12.68
C PHE A 131 24.02 48.49 12.80
N LYS A 132 24.36 47.73 13.85
CA LYS A 132 25.74 47.25 14.05
C LYS A 132 26.20 46.27 12.97
N GLU A 133 25.28 45.42 12.50
CA GLU A 133 25.54 44.44 11.44
C GLU A 133 24.70 44.77 10.20
N SER A 134 25.24 44.50 9.02
CA SER A 134 24.50 44.66 7.76
C SER A 134 23.49 43.54 7.49
N VAL A 135 23.70 42.35 8.08
CA VAL A 135 22.80 41.19 7.97
C VAL A 135 22.88 40.34 9.24
N TYR A 136 21.72 40.03 9.84
CA TYR A 136 21.60 39.08 10.96
C TYR A 136 21.16 37.70 10.46
N ARG A 137 21.69 36.62 11.05
CA ARG A 137 21.36 35.23 10.67
C ARG A 137 21.04 34.38 11.89
N ALA A 138 19.97 33.62 11.83
CA ALA A 138 19.63 32.61 12.83
C ALA A 138 19.09 31.33 12.19
N THR A 139 19.05 30.27 12.98
CA THR A 139 18.48 28.98 12.57
C THR A 139 17.54 28.47 13.66
N VAL A 140 16.34 28.06 13.27
CA VAL A 140 15.27 27.61 14.16
C VAL A 140 14.77 26.25 13.73
N THR A 141 14.33 25.44 14.67
CA THR A 141 13.71 24.14 14.41
C THR A 141 12.23 24.34 14.10
N GLU A 142 11.71 23.66 13.07
CA GLU A 142 10.27 23.72 12.77
C GLU A 142 9.41 23.26 13.94
N GLY A 143 8.16 23.71 13.99
CA GLY A 143 7.19 23.29 15.00
C GLY A 143 7.36 23.94 16.39
N LYS A 144 8.42 24.72 16.64
CA LYS A 144 8.68 25.41 17.92
C LYS A 144 8.34 26.90 17.87
N ILE A 145 7.87 27.44 19.00
CA ILE A 145 7.77 28.89 19.26
C ILE A 145 8.97 29.28 20.12
N TYR A 146 9.70 30.30 19.69
CA TYR A 146 10.87 30.84 20.39
C TYR A 146 10.50 32.18 21.03
N ASP A 147 10.85 32.37 22.30
CA ASP A 147 10.68 33.66 22.97
C ASP A 147 11.66 34.72 22.45
N SER A 148 12.85 34.28 22.02
CA SER A 148 13.84 35.09 21.32
C SER A 148 14.64 34.21 20.35
N ILE A 149 14.66 34.58 19.08
CA ILE A 149 15.44 33.93 18.02
C ILE A 149 16.81 34.59 17.90
N LEU A 150 16.82 35.93 17.85
CA LEU A 150 18.00 36.78 17.84
C LEU A 150 17.61 38.21 18.22
N GLN A 151 18.59 39.02 18.60
CA GLN A 151 18.43 40.44 18.89
C GLN A 151 19.18 41.28 17.85
N VAL A 152 18.48 42.23 17.22
CA VAL A 152 19.11 43.26 16.39
C VAL A 152 19.50 44.46 17.24
N GLU A 153 20.55 45.19 16.84
CA GLU A 153 21.03 46.32 17.61
C GLU A 153 21.42 47.47 16.68
N ALA A 154 20.87 48.66 16.96
CA ALA A 154 21.21 49.91 16.29
C ALA A 154 21.85 50.91 17.28
N ILE A 155 22.67 51.81 16.74
CA ILE A 155 23.36 52.89 17.45
C ILE A 155 23.08 54.21 16.74
N ASP A 156 22.97 55.29 17.51
CA ASP A 156 22.82 56.64 16.99
C ASP A 156 23.95 57.52 17.58
N GLU A 157 24.44 58.46 16.77
CA GLU A 157 25.62 59.28 17.07
C GLU A 157 25.27 60.66 17.67
N ASP A 158 23.98 61.03 17.75
CA ASP A 158 23.55 62.28 18.37
C ASP A 158 24.05 62.41 19.83
N CYS A 159 24.30 63.63 20.31
CA CYS A 159 24.92 63.85 21.61
C CYS A 159 23.96 63.64 22.79
N SER A 160 22.67 63.90 22.63
CA SER A 160 21.69 63.91 23.73
C SER A 160 21.02 62.54 23.88
N PRO A 161 20.72 62.10 25.11
CA PRO A 161 19.98 60.86 25.33
C PRO A 161 18.59 60.85 24.67
N GLN A 162 18.05 62.01 24.31
CA GLN A 162 16.75 62.12 23.66
C GLN A 162 16.80 61.67 22.19
N TYR A 163 17.93 61.84 21.51
CA TYR A 163 18.08 61.48 20.10
C TYR A 163 19.05 60.31 19.90
N SER A 164 20.02 60.11 20.80
CA SER A 164 21.00 59.02 20.69
C SER A 164 20.48 57.63 21.09
N GLN A 165 19.35 57.57 21.80
CA GLN A 165 18.77 56.31 22.28
C GLN A 165 17.79 55.73 21.26
N ILE A 166 17.90 54.42 21.02
CA ILE A 166 16.94 53.66 20.22
C ILE A 166 15.73 53.31 21.07
N CYS A 167 14.56 53.82 20.69
CA CYS A 167 13.32 53.64 21.44
C CYS A 167 12.41 52.55 20.86
N ASN A 168 12.55 52.24 19.57
CA ASN A 168 11.68 51.28 18.91
C ASN A 168 12.40 50.56 17.76
N TYR A 169 12.01 49.31 17.55
CA TYR A 169 12.33 48.54 16.35
C TYR A 169 11.02 48.10 15.70
N GLU A 170 11.03 47.98 14.38
CA GLU A 170 9.85 47.58 13.62
C GLU A 170 10.24 46.66 12.46
N ILE A 171 9.46 45.60 12.26
CA ILE A 171 9.57 44.75 11.09
C ILE A 171 8.84 45.43 9.93
N VAL A 172 9.58 45.76 8.88
CA VAL A 172 9.08 46.44 7.68
C VAL A 172 8.42 45.45 6.72
N THR A 173 8.89 44.21 6.68
CA THR A 173 8.30 43.16 5.83
C THR A 173 6.90 42.80 6.32
N THR A 174 5.89 42.93 5.47
CA THR A 174 4.51 42.52 5.77
C THR A 174 4.32 41.01 5.61
N ASP A 175 3.26 40.46 6.21
CA ASP A 175 2.85 39.06 6.06
C ASP A 175 3.91 38.01 6.45
N VAL A 176 4.78 38.36 7.41
CA VAL A 176 5.77 37.44 7.98
C VAL A 176 5.33 36.97 9.37
N PRO A 177 5.55 35.69 9.74
CA PRO A 177 5.13 35.14 11.02
C PRO A 177 6.07 35.54 12.18
N PHE A 178 6.54 36.79 12.22
CA PHE A 178 7.51 37.29 13.19
C PHE A 178 7.05 38.59 13.84
N ALA A 179 7.48 38.80 15.08
CA ALA A 179 7.30 40.02 15.83
C ALA A 179 8.65 40.45 16.42
N ILE A 180 8.83 41.75 16.60
CA ILE A 180 10.00 42.34 17.24
C ILE A 180 9.57 43.16 18.45
N ASP A 181 10.34 43.10 19.53
CA ASP A 181 10.14 43.95 20.71
C ASP A 181 10.94 45.27 20.64
N ARG A 182 10.73 46.15 21.62
CA ARG A 182 11.45 47.44 21.69
C ARG A 182 12.94 47.31 21.95
N ASN A 183 13.40 46.15 22.40
CA ASN A 183 14.82 45.86 22.64
C ASN A 183 15.49 45.24 21.41
N GLY A 184 14.74 45.01 20.33
CA GLY A 184 15.25 44.40 19.10
C GLY A 184 15.19 42.87 19.07
N ASN A 185 14.53 42.22 20.04
CA ASN A 185 14.39 40.77 20.05
C ASN A 185 13.32 40.32 19.06
N ILE A 186 13.72 39.47 18.12
CA ILE A 186 12.83 38.88 17.13
C ILE A 186 12.34 37.53 17.62
N ARG A 187 11.03 37.30 17.53
CA ARG A 187 10.37 36.03 17.87
C ARG A 187 9.40 35.61 16.77
N ASN A 188 9.11 34.32 16.66
CA ASN A 188 8.05 33.83 15.78
C ASN A 188 6.67 33.85 16.48
N THR A 189 5.64 34.22 15.74
CA THR A 189 4.25 34.35 16.22
C THR A 189 3.45 33.07 16.04
N GLU A 190 3.87 32.21 15.10
CA GLU A 190 3.29 30.89 14.84
C GLU A 190 4.39 29.83 14.61
N LYS A 191 4.02 28.55 14.68
CA LYS A 191 4.93 27.43 14.46
C LYS A 191 5.35 27.40 13.00
N LEU A 192 6.65 27.61 12.75
CA LEU A 192 7.22 27.56 11.40
C LEU A 192 7.23 26.11 10.89
N SER A 193 7.09 25.93 9.58
CA SER A 193 7.12 24.63 8.90
C SER A 193 8.18 24.67 7.80
N TYR A 194 9.05 23.66 7.78
CA TYR A 194 10.08 23.53 6.76
C TYR A 194 9.43 23.38 5.37
N ASP A 195 8.43 22.50 5.23
CA ASP A 195 7.72 22.23 3.97
C ASP A 195 7.06 23.47 3.34
N LYS A 196 6.70 24.48 4.15
CA LYS A 196 6.13 25.75 3.66
C LYS A 196 7.21 26.70 3.17
N GLN A 197 8.25 26.91 3.99
CA GLN A 197 9.30 27.89 3.71
C GLN A 197 10.58 27.54 4.47
N HIS A 198 11.64 27.21 3.73
CA HIS A 198 12.95 26.85 4.31
C HIS A 198 13.71 28.04 4.90
N GLN A 199 13.45 29.26 4.41
CA GLN A 199 14.14 30.48 4.84
C GLN A 199 13.20 31.69 4.79
N TYR A 200 13.24 32.50 5.85
CA TYR A 200 12.57 33.79 5.91
C TYR A 200 13.59 34.93 5.80
N GLU A 201 13.24 35.95 5.02
CA GLU A 201 14.00 37.18 4.88
C GLU A 201 13.13 38.34 5.39
N ILE A 202 13.56 38.96 6.49
CA ILE A 202 12.79 39.97 7.22
C ILE A 202 13.61 41.26 7.23
N MET A 203 13.03 42.37 6.80
CA MET A 203 13.63 43.70 6.88
C MET A 203 13.20 44.36 8.17
N VAL A 204 14.15 44.92 8.91
CA VAL A 204 13.92 45.56 10.21
C VAL A 204 14.46 46.98 10.18
N THR A 205 13.69 47.92 10.70
CA THR A 205 14.12 49.32 10.92
C THR A 205 14.20 49.62 12.41
N ALA A 206 15.02 50.61 12.76
CA ALA A 206 15.11 51.17 14.10
C ALA A 206 14.62 52.63 14.09
N PHE A 207 14.16 53.08 15.25
CA PHE A 207 13.79 54.48 15.49
C PHE A 207 14.45 54.95 16.78
N ASP A 208 15.06 56.12 16.71
CA ASP A 208 15.48 56.81 17.91
C ASP A 208 14.27 57.30 18.75
N CYS A 209 14.56 57.84 19.91
CA CYS A 209 13.54 58.45 20.77
C CYS A 209 12.99 59.79 20.24
N GLY A 210 13.66 60.40 19.25
CA GLY A 210 13.19 61.55 18.47
C GLY A 210 12.25 61.21 17.31
N GLN A 211 11.96 59.93 17.08
CA GLN A 211 11.18 59.40 15.95
C GLN A 211 11.86 59.50 14.58
N LYS A 212 13.17 59.67 14.53
CA LYS A 212 13.92 59.54 13.27
C LYS A 212 14.18 58.07 12.98
N ARG A 213 13.98 57.74 11.70
CA ARG A 213 14.13 56.39 11.18
C ARG A 213 15.59 56.11 10.85
N ALA A 214 16.00 54.85 11.01
CA ALA A 214 17.27 54.36 10.52
C ALA A 214 17.46 54.68 9.03
N THR A 215 18.71 55.00 8.65
CA THR A 215 19.08 55.37 7.28
C THR A 215 18.82 54.22 6.30
N GLU A 216 19.10 52.99 6.73
CA GLU A 216 18.88 51.78 5.97
C GLU A 216 18.24 50.70 6.87
N ASP A 217 17.37 49.89 6.27
CA ASP A 217 16.77 48.74 6.93
C ASP A 217 17.76 47.57 6.91
N VAL A 218 17.82 46.80 7.99
CA VAL A 218 18.69 45.63 8.08
C VAL A 218 17.97 44.36 7.66
N LEU A 219 18.67 43.48 6.94
CA LEU A 219 18.17 42.17 6.57
C LEU A 219 18.42 41.14 7.68
N VAL A 220 17.37 40.41 8.05
CA VAL A 220 17.41 39.29 8.97
C VAL A 220 17.03 38.00 8.25
N ARG A 221 17.91 37.01 8.27
CA ARG A 221 17.70 35.68 7.66
C ARG A 221 17.46 34.63 8.72
N VAL A 222 16.28 34.02 8.71
CA VAL A 222 15.91 32.92 9.61
C VAL A 222 15.77 31.63 8.81
N ASN A 223 16.71 30.70 8.99
CA ASN A 223 16.66 29.38 8.36
C ASN A 223 15.85 28.41 9.22
N VAL A 224 14.90 27.71 8.61
CA VAL A 224 14.13 26.66 9.28
C VAL A 224 14.84 25.32 9.08
N LYS A 225 15.04 24.55 10.15
CA LYS A 225 15.51 23.17 10.11
C LYS A 225 14.32 22.22 10.27
N PRO A 226 14.21 21.16 9.43
CA PRO A 226 13.17 20.16 9.59
C PRO A 226 13.38 19.38 10.90
N VAL A 227 12.29 18.86 11.46
CA VAL A 227 12.32 17.90 12.56
C VAL A 227 12.26 16.51 11.94
N CYS A 228 13.13 15.61 12.38
CA CYS A 228 13.04 14.22 11.96
C CYS A 228 11.67 13.64 12.38
N LYS A 229 10.96 13.04 11.42
CA LYS A 229 9.68 12.37 11.65
C LYS A 229 9.87 10.88 11.40
N PRO A 230 9.63 10.01 12.39
CA PRO A 230 9.76 8.57 12.20
C PRO A 230 8.82 8.10 11.09
N GLY A 231 9.32 7.26 10.19
CA GLY A 231 8.54 6.82 9.04
C GLY A 231 9.35 6.16 7.94
N TRP A 232 8.65 5.45 7.07
CA TRP A 232 9.21 4.91 5.84
C TRP A 232 9.45 6.02 4.82
N GLN A 233 10.68 6.08 4.29
CA GLN A 233 11.12 7.03 3.28
C GLN A 233 11.39 6.33 1.93
N ASP A 234 11.56 7.11 0.86
CA ASP A 234 11.96 6.64 -0.48
C ASP A 234 11.07 5.53 -1.09
N TRP A 235 9.77 5.56 -0.79
CA TRP A 235 8.78 4.67 -1.41
C TRP A 235 7.91 5.42 -2.43
N SER A 236 7.38 4.68 -3.40
CA SER A 236 6.50 5.22 -4.43
C SER A 236 5.05 4.81 -4.19
N LYS A 237 4.13 5.77 -4.22
CA LYS A 237 2.69 5.50 -4.06
C LYS A 237 2.09 4.69 -5.22
N ARG A 238 2.61 4.89 -6.43
CA ARG A 238 2.12 4.25 -7.65
C ARG A 238 3.20 3.34 -8.22
N ILE A 239 2.92 2.05 -8.28
CA ILE A 239 3.75 1.04 -8.92
C ILE A 239 3.06 0.62 -10.22
N GLU A 240 3.79 0.54 -11.34
CA GLU A 240 3.23 0.10 -12.62
C GLU A 240 3.57 -1.36 -12.90
N TYR A 241 2.55 -2.18 -13.16
CA TYR A 241 2.73 -3.57 -13.56
C TYR A 241 2.34 -3.77 -15.02
N LYS A 242 3.34 -4.13 -15.84
CA LYS A 242 3.13 -4.54 -17.22
C LYS A 242 2.91 -6.07 -17.27
N PRO A 243 1.86 -6.54 -17.96
CA PRO A 243 1.64 -7.98 -18.16
C PRO A 243 2.87 -8.68 -18.73
N GLY A 244 3.24 -9.83 -18.13
CA GLY A 244 4.42 -10.60 -18.54
C GLY A 244 5.75 -10.11 -17.97
N SER A 245 5.77 -9.09 -17.11
CA SER A 245 7.01 -8.62 -16.45
C SER A 245 7.55 -9.54 -15.35
N GLY A 246 6.82 -10.59 -14.96
CA GLY A 246 7.22 -11.46 -13.84
C GLY A 246 7.01 -10.77 -12.50
N SER A 247 7.92 -11.00 -11.54
CA SER A 247 7.93 -10.31 -10.23
C SER A 247 8.57 -8.92 -10.38
N ILE A 248 7.88 -7.88 -9.91
CA ILE A 248 8.41 -6.52 -9.87
C ILE A 248 8.58 -6.05 -8.42
N PRO A 249 9.69 -5.39 -8.05
CA PRO A 249 9.88 -4.90 -6.69
C PRO A 249 8.86 -3.81 -6.36
N LEU A 250 8.25 -3.89 -5.17
CA LEU A 250 7.30 -2.88 -4.70
C LEU A 250 8.01 -1.64 -4.18
N PHE A 251 9.10 -1.84 -3.43
CA PHE A 251 9.74 -0.79 -2.65
C PHE A 251 11.29 -0.85 -2.75
N PRO A 252 11.88 -0.64 -3.94
CA PRO A 252 13.30 -0.93 -4.19
C PRO A 252 14.28 -0.06 -3.40
N SER A 253 13.87 1.13 -2.96
CA SER A 253 14.73 2.12 -2.26
C SER A 253 14.25 2.44 -0.85
N ILE A 254 13.22 1.74 -0.36
CA ILE A 254 12.61 2.05 0.93
C ILE A 254 13.60 1.88 2.09
N HIS A 255 13.47 2.76 3.09
CA HIS A 255 14.20 2.67 4.34
C HIS A 255 13.40 3.29 5.49
N LEU A 256 13.60 2.77 6.70
CA LEU A 256 12.97 3.28 7.91
C LEU A 256 13.85 4.34 8.57
N GLU A 257 13.29 5.53 8.79
CA GLU A 257 13.89 6.60 9.60
C GLU A 257 13.27 6.55 11.00
N THR A 258 14.10 6.45 12.05
CA THR A 258 13.64 6.32 13.46
C THR A 258 13.99 7.51 14.34
N CYS A 259 14.69 8.52 13.81
CA CYS A 259 15.04 9.75 14.53
C CYS A 259 15.79 9.51 15.84
N ASP A 260 16.79 8.62 15.81
CA ASP A 260 17.61 8.21 16.96
C ASP A 260 16.85 7.49 18.08
N GLY A 261 15.60 7.06 17.84
CA GLY A 261 14.85 6.25 18.79
C GLY A 261 15.44 4.83 18.93
N PRO A 262 15.54 4.27 20.15
CA PRO A 262 16.03 2.91 20.35
C PRO A 262 15.06 1.90 19.71
N VAL A 263 15.58 0.83 19.12
CA VAL A 263 14.77 -0.23 18.50
C VAL A 263 15.25 -1.58 18.99
N SER A 264 14.31 -2.40 19.47
CA SER A 264 14.56 -3.80 19.86
C SER A 264 14.03 -4.79 18.82
N SER A 265 12.85 -4.52 18.25
CA SER A 265 12.29 -5.31 17.16
C SER A 265 11.34 -4.48 16.29
N ILE A 266 11.19 -4.90 15.04
CA ILE A 266 10.32 -4.27 14.05
C ILE A 266 9.45 -5.36 13.44
N HIS A 267 8.14 -5.17 13.55
CA HIS A 267 7.14 -6.02 12.93
C HIS A 267 6.47 -5.24 11.80
N THR A 268 6.65 -5.66 10.56
CA THR A 268 6.03 -5.03 9.38
C THR A 268 5.09 -5.98 8.69
N THR A 269 3.88 -5.52 8.39
CA THR A 269 2.86 -6.25 7.63
C THR A 269 2.59 -5.53 6.33
N ILE A 270 2.62 -6.26 5.22
CA ILE A 270 2.27 -5.78 3.89
C ILE A 270 1.01 -6.54 3.46
N GLU A 271 -0.05 -5.80 3.15
CA GLU A 271 -1.34 -6.32 2.76
C GLU A 271 -1.68 -5.86 1.33
N LEU A 272 -1.82 -6.82 0.43
CA LEU A 272 -2.37 -6.64 -0.91
C LEU A 272 -3.88 -6.83 -0.84
N GLN A 273 -4.62 -5.71 -0.84
CA GLN A 273 -6.07 -5.74 -0.80
C GLN A 273 -6.64 -6.12 -2.16
N THR A 274 -7.02 -7.38 -2.31
CA THR A 274 -7.69 -7.92 -3.50
C THR A 274 -9.20 -8.11 -3.30
N ASN A 275 -9.72 -7.86 -2.09
CA ASN A 275 -11.07 -8.23 -1.63
C ASN A 275 -12.24 -7.39 -2.24
N TYR A 276 -12.00 -6.15 -2.68
CA TYR A 276 -13.05 -5.29 -3.27
C TYR A 276 -13.35 -5.61 -4.73
N ILE A 277 -12.44 -6.35 -5.36
CA ILE A 277 -12.70 -7.01 -6.62
C ILE A 277 -13.36 -8.31 -6.17
N GLY A 278 -14.58 -8.63 -6.59
CA GLY A 278 -15.29 -9.85 -6.18
C GLY A 278 -14.58 -11.18 -6.49
N LYS A 279 -13.29 -11.15 -6.86
CA LYS A 279 -12.43 -12.15 -7.49
C LYS A 279 -10.95 -11.89 -7.13
N GLY A 280 -10.62 -11.88 -5.84
CA GLY A 280 -9.30 -11.46 -5.34
C GLY A 280 -8.10 -12.38 -5.64
N CYS A 281 -8.32 -13.57 -6.23
CA CYS A 281 -7.23 -14.51 -6.52
C CYS A 281 -7.52 -15.49 -7.67
N ASP A 282 -7.97 -14.98 -8.82
CA ASP A 282 -8.09 -15.79 -10.06
C ASP A 282 -9.13 -16.92 -10.05
N ARG A 283 -10.36 -16.68 -9.58
CA ARG A 283 -11.41 -17.71 -9.66
C ARG A 283 -12.20 -17.75 -10.97
N GLU A 284 -11.70 -17.11 -12.03
CA GLU A 284 -12.43 -16.95 -13.30
C GLU A 284 -11.63 -17.14 -14.58
N THR A 285 -10.35 -17.52 -14.52
CA THR A 285 -9.66 -17.88 -15.77
C THR A 285 -10.33 -19.08 -16.43
N TYR A 286 -10.86 -20.04 -15.65
CA TYR A 286 -11.58 -21.20 -16.18
C TYR A 286 -12.75 -21.58 -15.27
N SER A 287 -13.75 -22.27 -15.81
CA SER A 287 -14.79 -22.90 -14.99
C SER A 287 -14.16 -23.89 -14.00
N GLU A 288 -14.79 -24.09 -12.85
CA GLU A 288 -14.25 -24.97 -11.81
C GLU A 288 -14.04 -26.40 -12.30
N LYS A 289 -14.97 -26.93 -13.10
CA LYS A 289 -14.85 -28.25 -13.73
C LYS A 289 -13.60 -28.36 -14.62
N SER A 290 -13.24 -27.26 -15.28
CA SER A 290 -12.02 -27.20 -16.08
C SER A 290 -10.76 -27.00 -15.24
N LEU A 291 -10.82 -26.20 -14.17
CA LEU A 291 -9.70 -26.01 -13.25
C LEU A 291 -9.36 -27.32 -12.51
N GLN A 292 -10.37 -28.08 -12.10
CA GLN A 292 -10.24 -29.42 -11.55
C GLN A 292 -9.47 -30.34 -12.51
N LYS A 293 -9.86 -30.38 -13.80
CA LYS A 293 -9.13 -31.16 -14.81
C LYS A 293 -7.68 -30.72 -14.98
N LEU A 294 -7.42 -29.40 -15.06
CA LEU A 294 -6.06 -28.84 -15.18
C LEU A 294 -5.16 -29.18 -13.99
N CYS A 295 -5.72 -29.16 -12.78
CA CYS A 295 -5.02 -29.54 -11.56
C CYS A 295 -4.80 -31.05 -11.41
N GLY A 296 -5.27 -31.86 -12.37
CA GLY A 296 -5.20 -33.32 -12.30
C GLY A 296 -6.18 -33.93 -11.30
N ALA A 297 -7.23 -33.19 -10.91
CA ALA A 297 -8.35 -33.76 -10.18
C ALA A 297 -9.00 -34.84 -11.04
N SER A 298 -9.23 -36.00 -10.44
CA SER A 298 -9.78 -37.15 -11.12
C SER A 298 -11.25 -36.89 -11.51
N SER A 299 -11.64 -37.31 -12.71
CA SER A 299 -13.01 -37.15 -13.23
C SER A 299 -14.07 -37.76 -12.31
N GLY A 300 -15.27 -37.16 -12.26
CA GLY A 300 -16.42 -37.70 -11.53
C GLY A 300 -16.91 -36.87 -10.34
N ALA A 301 -16.43 -35.63 -10.19
CA ALA A 301 -17.06 -34.66 -9.30
C ALA A 301 -18.45 -34.27 -9.84
N ILE A 302 -19.44 -34.24 -8.95
CA ILE A 302 -20.82 -33.90 -9.24
C ILE A 302 -21.08 -32.51 -8.69
N ASP A 303 -21.39 -31.57 -9.58
CA ASP A 303 -21.76 -30.20 -9.22
C ASP A 303 -23.22 -30.16 -8.75
N LEU A 304 -23.43 -29.71 -7.51
CA LEU A 304 -24.75 -29.57 -6.91
C LEU A 304 -25.35 -28.19 -7.13
N LEU A 305 -24.53 -27.21 -7.53
CA LEU A 305 -24.92 -25.83 -7.82
C LEU A 305 -24.56 -25.41 -9.26
N PRO A 306 -24.98 -26.17 -10.30
CA PRO A 306 -24.69 -25.81 -11.68
C PRO A 306 -25.49 -24.57 -12.12
N SER A 307 -24.99 -23.87 -13.14
CA SER A 307 -25.77 -22.84 -13.83
C SER A 307 -27.11 -23.40 -14.32
N PRO A 308 -28.23 -22.66 -14.17
CA PRO A 308 -29.53 -23.16 -14.59
C PRO A 308 -29.56 -23.45 -16.10
N SER A 309 -29.96 -24.67 -16.46
CA SER A 309 -30.13 -25.09 -17.86
C SER A 309 -31.32 -26.06 -17.99
N ALA A 310 -31.67 -26.43 -19.22
CA ALA A 310 -32.75 -27.39 -19.48
C ALA A 310 -32.53 -28.76 -18.79
N THR A 311 -31.27 -29.15 -18.56
CA THR A 311 -30.89 -30.40 -17.88
C THR A 311 -30.57 -30.20 -16.39
N THR A 312 -30.40 -28.96 -15.93
CA THR A 312 -30.02 -28.59 -14.57
C THR A 312 -30.97 -27.53 -13.99
N ASN A 313 -32.25 -27.88 -13.87
CA ASN A 313 -33.30 -26.92 -13.47
C ASN A 313 -33.47 -26.73 -11.95
N TRP A 314 -32.83 -27.55 -11.10
CA TRP A 314 -33.02 -27.50 -9.65
C TRP A 314 -32.39 -26.26 -8.98
N THR A 315 -31.48 -25.58 -9.67
CA THR A 315 -30.87 -24.30 -9.24
C THR A 315 -31.61 -23.07 -9.76
N ALA A 316 -32.60 -23.23 -10.66
CA ALA A 316 -33.30 -22.11 -11.29
C ALA A 316 -34.09 -21.22 -10.32
N GLY A 317 -34.46 -21.76 -9.15
CA GLY A 317 -35.19 -21.03 -8.10
C GLY A 317 -34.30 -20.34 -7.07
N LEU A 318 -32.98 -20.46 -7.16
CA LEU A 318 -32.04 -19.83 -6.23
C LEU A 318 -31.70 -18.40 -6.68
N LEU A 319 -31.49 -17.49 -5.73
CA LEU A 319 -31.02 -16.14 -6.02
C LEU A 319 -29.56 -16.17 -6.51
N MET A 320 -29.31 -15.59 -7.68
CA MET A 320 -27.97 -15.42 -8.25
C MET A 320 -27.61 -13.94 -8.37
N ASP A 321 -26.33 -13.60 -8.20
CA ASP A 321 -25.83 -12.27 -8.54
C ASP A 321 -25.69 -12.11 -10.05
N SER A 322 -26.07 -10.95 -10.60
CA SER A 322 -26.27 -10.78 -12.06
C SER A 322 -25.01 -10.80 -12.91
N ASN A 323 -23.81 -10.80 -12.29
CA ASN A 323 -22.53 -10.82 -12.98
C ASN A 323 -21.71 -12.12 -12.78
N ASP A 324 -21.95 -12.88 -11.71
CA ASP A 324 -21.15 -14.04 -11.29
C ASP A 324 -22.08 -15.19 -10.85
N ILE A 325 -21.71 -16.46 -11.08
CA ILE A 325 -22.49 -17.64 -10.63
C ILE A 325 -22.31 -17.82 -9.11
N ILE A 326 -22.82 -16.88 -8.32
CA ILE A 326 -22.82 -16.90 -6.86
C ILE A 326 -24.27 -17.07 -6.40
N PHE A 327 -24.54 -18.18 -5.71
CA PHE A 327 -25.83 -18.47 -5.12
C PHE A 327 -25.94 -17.85 -3.74
N LYS A 328 -26.89 -16.91 -3.58
CA LYS A 328 -27.18 -16.23 -2.32
C LYS A 328 -28.26 -16.98 -1.55
N PHE A 329 -28.00 -17.26 -0.28
CA PHE A 329 -28.93 -17.88 0.64
C PHE A 329 -29.27 -16.87 1.74
N ASP A 330 -30.54 -16.47 1.80
CA ASP A 330 -31.07 -15.45 2.70
C ASP A 330 -31.72 -16.04 3.96
N GLY A 331 -31.49 -17.33 4.23
CA GLY A 331 -32.17 -18.06 5.30
C GLY A 331 -33.58 -18.54 4.94
N LYS A 332 -34.01 -18.48 3.67
CA LYS A 332 -35.38 -18.89 3.28
C LYS A 332 -35.44 -19.86 2.12
N GLN A 333 -34.34 -20.07 1.41
CA GLN A 333 -34.29 -20.84 0.17
C GLN A 333 -33.40 -22.06 0.31
N GLY A 334 -33.78 -23.13 -0.38
CA GLY A 334 -33.00 -24.36 -0.49
C GLY A 334 -33.35 -25.09 -1.77
N ALA A 335 -32.41 -25.84 -2.32
CA ALA A 335 -32.59 -26.62 -3.55
C ALA A 335 -32.70 -28.11 -3.23
N LYS A 336 -33.61 -28.80 -3.90
CA LYS A 336 -33.71 -30.27 -3.88
C LYS A 336 -32.91 -30.83 -5.03
N ILE A 337 -31.96 -31.70 -4.75
CA ILE A 337 -31.21 -32.40 -5.80
C ILE A 337 -32.08 -33.56 -6.32
N PRO A 338 -32.26 -33.70 -7.65
CA PRO A 338 -33.02 -34.80 -8.23
C PRO A 338 -32.44 -36.19 -7.92
N ASP A 339 -33.32 -37.18 -7.83
CA ASP A 339 -32.93 -38.58 -7.62
C ASP A 339 -32.06 -39.06 -8.80
N GLY A 340 -30.92 -39.70 -8.51
CA GLY A 340 -30.01 -40.26 -9.52
C GLY A 340 -28.83 -39.36 -9.92
N ILE A 341 -28.79 -38.09 -9.48
CA ILE A 341 -27.64 -37.20 -9.68
C ILE A 341 -26.44 -37.63 -8.82
N VAL A 342 -26.69 -37.88 -7.53
CA VAL A 342 -25.69 -38.39 -6.59
C VAL A 342 -26.00 -39.87 -6.29
N PRO A 343 -24.99 -40.77 -6.28
CA PRO A 343 -25.18 -42.16 -5.88
C PRO A 343 -25.81 -42.26 -4.49
N LYS A 344 -26.74 -43.22 -4.31
CA LYS A 344 -27.49 -43.38 -3.05
C LYS A 344 -26.58 -43.63 -1.84
N ASN A 345 -25.58 -44.49 -2.01
CA ASN A 345 -24.55 -44.73 -0.99
C ASN A 345 -23.24 -44.11 -1.45
N LEU A 346 -22.78 -43.13 -0.68
CA LEU A 346 -21.40 -42.69 -0.76
C LEU A 346 -20.51 -43.82 -0.21
N THR A 347 -19.47 -44.17 -0.97
CA THR A 347 -18.44 -45.14 -0.58
C THR A 347 -17.74 -44.72 0.72
N ASP A 348 -16.84 -45.56 1.24
CA ASP A 348 -16.03 -45.19 2.42
C ASP A 348 -15.08 -44.02 2.15
N GLN A 349 -14.82 -43.74 0.87
CA GLN A 349 -14.03 -42.61 0.41
C GLN A 349 -14.85 -41.65 -0.44
N PHE A 350 -14.88 -40.36 -0.10
CA PHE A 350 -15.44 -39.30 -0.95
C PHE A 350 -14.93 -37.92 -0.52
N THR A 351 -15.09 -36.93 -1.39
CA THR A 351 -14.75 -35.53 -1.08
C THR A 351 -15.96 -34.63 -1.28
N ILE A 352 -16.12 -33.65 -0.38
CA ILE A 352 -17.02 -32.51 -0.56
C ILE A 352 -16.13 -31.27 -0.70
N THR A 353 -16.31 -30.49 -1.77
CA THR A 353 -15.63 -29.19 -1.93
C THR A 353 -16.66 -28.09 -2.03
N LEU A 354 -16.39 -26.94 -1.41
CA LEU A 354 -17.27 -25.80 -1.50
C LEU A 354 -16.51 -24.48 -1.28
N TRP A 355 -17.01 -23.45 -1.94
CA TRP A 355 -16.59 -22.08 -1.69
C TRP A 355 -17.71 -21.34 -1.01
N MET A 356 -17.46 -20.88 0.20
CA MET A 356 -18.48 -20.28 1.05
C MET A 356 -18.02 -18.95 1.63
N LYS A 357 -18.98 -18.04 1.67
CA LYS A 357 -18.96 -16.84 2.49
C LYS A 357 -20.15 -16.89 3.43
N HIS A 358 -19.92 -17.00 4.73
CA HIS A 358 -21.02 -17.02 5.70
C HIS A 358 -21.63 -15.63 5.86
N GLY A 359 -22.96 -15.57 5.99
CA GLY A 359 -23.70 -14.34 6.21
C GLY A 359 -23.72 -13.90 7.67
N PRO A 360 -24.18 -12.67 7.97
CA PRO A 360 -24.37 -12.23 9.35
C PRO A 360 -25.38 -13.15 10.06
N SER A 361 -24.96 -13.76 11.17
CA SER A 361 -25.79 -14.68 11.96
C SER A 361 -26.91 -13.94 12.72
N PRO A 362 -28.15 -14.48 12.80
CA PRO A 362 -29.29 -13.83 13.44
C PRO A 362 -29.31 -13.91 14.99
N GLY A 363 -28.18 -13.61 15.67
CA GLY A 363 -28.13 -13.36 17.13
C GLY A 363 -27.44 -14.42 18.01
N LEU A 364 -27.48 -14.25 19.34
CA LEU A 364 -26.69 -14.99 20.35
C LEU A 364 -27.03 -16.48 20.52
N ARG A 365 -28.10 -17.00 19.92
CA ARG A 365 -28.42 -18.44 19.84
C ARG A 365 -28.67 -18.79 18.39
N ALA A 366 -27.59 -18.93 17.60
CA ALA A 366 -27.72 -19.29 16.21
C ALA A 366 -28.28 -20.71 16.09
N GLU A 367 -29.42 -20.87 15.42
CA GLU A 367 -29.94 -22.18 15.03
C GLU A 367 -28.95 -22.85 14.05
N LYS A 368 -29.04 -24.18 13.90
CA LYS A 368 -28.25 -24.94 12.94
C LYS A 368 -28.51 -24.46 11.51
N GLU A 369 -27.48 -24.05 10.80
CA GLU A 369 -27.55 -23.55 9.41
C GLU A 369 -26.95 -24.59 8.45
N THR A 370 -27.77 -25.24 7.63
CA THR A 370 -27.35 -26.39 6.83
C THR A 370 -26.95 -26.02 5.41
N ILE A 371 -25.70 -26.33 5.05
CA ILE A 371 -25.14 -26.14 3.71
C ILE A 371 -25.57 -27.29 2.80
N LEU A 372 -25.41 -28.52 3.27
CA LEU A 372 -25.70 -29.76 2.54
C LEU A 372 -26.36 -30.74 3.50
N CYS A 373 -27.46 -31.39 3.10
CA CYS A 373 -28.10 -32.40 3.93
C CYS A 373 -28.72 -33.52 3.09
N ASN A 374 -28.48 -34.76 3.51
CA ASN A 374 -29.15 -35.94 3.02
C ASN A 374 -29.95 -36.55 4.17
N SER A 375 -31.27 -36.56 4.03
CA SER A 375 -32.19 -37.05 5.04
C SER A 375 -33.26 -37.97 4.46
N ASP A 376 -33.93 -38.74 5.31
CA ASP A 376 -35.09 -39.52 4.91
C ASP A 376 -36.19 -38.60 4.31
N LYS A 377 -36.70 -38.99 3.13
CA LYS A 377 -37.70 -38.21 2.38
C LYS A 377 -39.04 -38.17 3.12
N THR A 378 -39.35 -39.21 3.89
CA THR A 378 -40.59 -39.39 4.67
C THR A 378 -40.31 -40.04 6.03
N GLU A 379 -41.28 -39.98 6.95
CA GLU A 379 -41.37 -40.76 8.21
C GLU A 379 -40.35 -40.44 9.30
N MET A 380 -39.12 -40.96 9.21
CA MET A 380 -38.19 -41.04 10.35
C MET A 380 -37.25 -39.84 10.46
N ASN A 381 -37.18 -38.99 9.42
CA ASN A 381 -36.31 -37.82 9.33
C ASN A 381 -34.84 -38.06 9.74
N ARG A 382 -34.30 -39.27 9.50
CA ARG A 382 -32.92 -39.58 9.87
C ARG A 382 -31.99 -38.86 8.89
N HIS A 383 -31.00 -38.15 9.41
CA HIS A 383 -29.95 -37.54 8.61
C HIS A 383 -28.84 -38.56 8.41
N HIS A 384 -28.53 -38.88 7.15
CA HIS A 384 -27.48 -39.84 6.78
C HIS A 384 -26.14 -39.13 6.69
N TYR A 385 -26.11 -37.95 6.08
CA TYR A 385 -24.98 -37.03 6.20
C TYR A 385 -25.45 -35.59 6.09
N ALA A 386 -24.75 -34.68 6.76
CA ALA A 386 -25.02 -33.25 6.69
C ALA A 386 -23.76 -32.43 6.97
N LEU A 387 -23.60 -31.32 6.26
CA LEU A 387 -22.59 -30.30 6.52
C LEU A 387 -23.30 -29.00 6.91
N TYR A 388 -22.98 -28.46 8.08
CA TYR A 388 -23.69 -27.32 8.64
C TYR A 388 -22.80 -26.44 9.51
N VAL A 389 -23.24 -25.19 9.67
CA VAL A 389 -22.62 -24.19 10.54
C VAL A 389 -23.44 -24.02 11.81
N HIS A 390 -22.75 -23.88 12.94
CA HIS A 390 -23.35 -23.57 14.23
C HIS A 390 -22.36 -22.82 15.13
N ASN A 391 -22.67 -21.58 15.52
CA ASN A 391 -21.83 -20.74 16.41
C ASN A 391 -20.34 -20.68 15.99
N CYS A 392 -20.05 -20.26 14.75
CA CYS A 392 -18.69 -20.20 14.19
C CYS A 392 -17.95 -21.55 14.16
N ARG A 393 -18.71 -22.65 14.13
CA ARG A 393 -18.17 -24.00 13.95
C ARG A 393 -18.71 -24.60 12.68
N LEU A 394 -17.86 -25.33 11.98
CA LEU A 394 -18.25 -26.21 10.89
C LEU A 394 -18.41 -27.61 11.47
N VAL A 395 -19.52 -28.27 11.17
CA VAL A 395 -19.80 -29.63 11.64
C VAL A 395 -20.21 -30.50 10.47
N PHE A 396 -19.56 -31.66 10.39
CA PHE A 396 -19.90 -32.70 9.43
C PHE A 396 -20.47 -33.92 10.15
N LEU A 397 -21.70 -34.28 9.81
CA LEU A 397 -22.38 -35.49 10.26
C LEU A 397 -22.30 -36.55 9.14
N LEU A 398 -21.92 -37.77 9.48
CA LEU A 398 -21.94 -38.95 8.62
C LEU A 398 -22.32 -40.18 9.44
N ARG A 399 -23.53 -40.69 9.24
CA ARG A 399 -24.00 -41.94 9.84
C ARG A 399 -23.97 -43.05 8.79
N LYS A 400 -23.27 -44.16 9.11
CA LYS A 400 -23.18 -45.34 8.24
C LYS A 400 -24.36 -46.28 8.45
N ASP A 401 -24.68 -47.03 7.40
CA ASP A 401 -25.60 -48.16 7.49
C ASP A 401 -25.05 -49.25 8.43
N PHE A 402 -25.95 -49.96 9.10
CA PHE A 402 -25.62 -51.07 9.97
C PHE A 402 -24.90 -52.23 9.24
N ASP A 403 -23.72 -52.64 9.73
CA ASP A 403 -22.87 -53.70 9.17
C ASP A 403 -22.59 -54.84 10.17
N GLN A 404 -23.64 -55.49 10.70
CA GLN A 404 -23.59 -56.67 11.61
C GLN A 404 -22.83 -56.49 12.95
N ALA A 405 -22.05 -55.42 13.12
CA ALA A 405 -21.36 -55.05 14.34
C ALA A 405 -22.06 -53.84 15.00
N ASP A 406 -22.80 -54.10 16.08
CA ASP A 406 -23.45 -53.10 16.94
C ASP A 406 -22.40 -52.35 17.80
N THR A 407 -21.53 -51.56 17.18
CA THR A 407 -20.56 -50.72 17.88
C THR A 407 -20.73 -49.24 17.52
N PHE A 408 -20.55 -48.38 18.52
CA PHE A 408 -20.47 -46.93 18.33
C PHE A 408 -19.37 -46.59 17.32
N ARG A 409 -19.70 -45.74 16.33
CA ARG A 409 -18.75 -45.28 15.32
C ARG A 409 -18.70 -43.75 15.27
N PRO A 410 -17.56 -43.16 14.86
CA PRO A 410 -17.47 -41.73 14.58
C PRO A 410 -18.57 -41.28 13.63
N ALA A 411 -19.36 -40.30 14.06
CA ALA A 411 -20.54 -39.85 13.32
C ALA A 411 -20.58 -38.33 13.14
N GLU A 412 -20.14 -37.54 14.13
CA GLU A 412 -20.03 -36.08 13.98
C GLU A 412 -18.60 -35.60 14.19
N PHE A 413 -18.14 -34.73 13.30
CA PHE A 413 -16.80 -34.14 13.29
C PHE A 413 -16.94 -32.63 13.40
N HIS A 414 -16.33 -32.03 14.42
CA HIS A 414 -16.51 -30.62 14.77
C HIS A 414 -15.19 -29.85 14.61
N TRP A 415 -15.24 -28.72 13.91
CA TRP A 415 -14.13 -27.78 13.76
C TRP A 415 -14.53 -26.39 14.25
N LYS A 416 -13.67 -25.77 15.08
CA LYS A 416 -13.82 -24.37 15.49
C LYS A 416 -12.97 -23.52 14.54
N LEU A 417 -13.62 -22.66 13.75
CA LEU A 417 -12.99 -21.90 12.68
C LEU A 417 -13.46 -20.44 12.76
N ASP A 418 -12.55 -19.52 13.08
CA ASP A 418 -12.89 -18.09 13.14
C ASP A 418 -13.29 -17.55 11.76
N GLN A 419 -12.77 -18.17 10.70
CA GLN A 419 -13.05 -17.92 9.28
C GLN A 419 -14.50 -18.21 8.87
N ILE A 420 -15.25 -18.94 9.69
CA ILE A 420 -16.69 -19.08 9.47
C ILE A 420 -17.40 -17.75 9.78
N CYS A 421 -16.84 -16.90 10.64
CA CYS A 421 -17.52 -15.70 11.14
C CYS A 421 -16.84 -14.37 10.76
N ASP A 422 -15.75 -14.40 10.01
CA ASP A 422 -15.04 -13.20 9.52
C ASP A 422 -15.74 -12.51 8.34
N LYS A 423 -16.76 -13.16 7.76
CA LYS A 423 -17.52 -12.68 6.60
C LYS A 423 -16.64 -12.56 5.35
N GLU A 424 -15.61 -13.39 5.22
CA GLU A 424 -14.77 -13.49 4.03
C GLU A 424 -15.08 -14.78 3.24
N TRP A 425 -14.45 -14.93 2.06
CA TRP A 425 -14.61 -16.09 1.21
C TRP A 425 -13.52 -17.11 1.51
N HIS A 426 -13.91 -18.34 1.80
CA HIS A 426 -12.99 -19.45 2.06
C HIS A 426 -13.32 -20.67 1.21
N TYR A 427 -12.28 -21.44 0.88
CA TYR A 427 -12.39 -22.72 0.20
C TYR A 427 -12.28 -23.87 1.19
N TYR A 428 -13.33 -24.67 1.29
CA TYR A 428 -13.37 -25.83 2.17
C TYR A 428 -13.36 -27.12 1.37
N VAL A 429 -12.51 -28.06 1.79
CA VAL A 429 -12.43 -29.42 1.26
C VAL A 429 -12.58 -30.39 2.42
N VAL A 430 -13.66 -31.16 2.44
CA VAL A 430 -13.89 -32.24 3.40
C VAL A 430 -13.54 -33.55 2.71
N ASN A 431 -12.38 -34.10 3.01
CA ASN A 431 -11.97 -35.43 2.58
C ASN A 431 -12.45 -36.46 3.61
N VAL A 432 -13.27 -37.39 3.16
CA VAL A 432 -13.75 -38.50 3.99
C VAL A 432 -13.05 -39.76 3.54
N GLU A 433 -12.26 -40.35 4.44
CA GLU A 433 -11.71 -41.70 4.34
C GLU A 433 -12.10 -42.43 5.64
N PHE A 434 -13.36 -42.87 5.68
CA PHE A 434 -14.00 -43.31 6.90
C PHE A 434 -13.19 -44.41 7.61
N PRO A 435 -12.94 -44.32 8.94
CA PRO A 435 -13.57 -43.42 9.91
C PRO A 435 -12.92 -42.03 10.07
N VAL A 436 -11.91 -41.70 9.26
CA VAL A 436 -11.18 -40.43 9.34
C VAL A 436 -11.81 -39.39 8.41
N VAL A 437 -11.95 -38.17 8.90
CA VAL A 437 -12.41 -37.01 8.12
C VAL A 437 -11.41 -35.88 8.30
N THR A 438 -10.86 -35.41 7.19
CA THR A 438 -9.88 -34.33 7.17
C THR A 438 -10.50 -33.10 6.51
N LEU A 439 -10.48 -31.97 7.22
CA LEU A 439 -10.87 -30.68 6.66
C LEU A 439 -9.63 -29.95 6.16
N TYR A 440 -9.70 -29.42 4.94
CA TYR A 440 -8.79 -28.39 4.46
C TYR A 440 -9.57 -27.10 4.31
N MET A 441 -9.01 -26.01 4.80
CA MET A 441 -9.53 -24.67 4.61
C MET A 441 -8.40 -23.81 4.07
N ASP A 442 -8.60 -23.25 2.89
CA ASP A 442 -7.58 -22.52 2.13
C ASP A 442 -6.23 -23.28 2.12
N GLY A 443 -6.32 -24.58 1.81
CA GLY A 443 -5.21 -25.53 1.68
C GLY A 443 -4.46 -25.91 2.94
N THR A 444 -4.82 -25.31 4.07
CA THR A 444 -4.31 -25.68 5.38
C THR A 444 -5.18 -26.78 5.97
N THR A 445 -4.54 -27.80 6.56
CA THR A 445 -5.25 -28.93 7.17
C THR A 445 -5.73 -28.58 8.58
N TYR A 446 -6.96 -28.96 8.92
CA TYR A 446 -7.56 -28.79 10.23
C TYR A 446 -8.10 -30.13 10.75
N GLU A 447 -7.58 -30.57 11.89
CA GLU A 447 -8.09 -31.73 12.62
C GLU A 447 -9.35 -31.36 13.42
N PRO A 448 -10.34 -32.25 13.53
CA PRO A 448 -11.53 -32.00 14.34
C PRO A 448 -11.15 -31.97 15.82
N TYR A 449 -11.62 -30.96 16.56
CA TYR A 449 -11.36 -30.86 18.00
C TYR A 449 -12.24 -31.82 18.81
N LEU A 450 -13.38 -32.22 18.25
CA LEU A 450 -14.33 -33.15 18.84
C LEU A 450 -14.88 -34.07 17.76
N VAL A 451 -14.86 -35.37 18.06
CA VAL A 451 -15.51 -36.40 17.27
C VAL A 451 -16.51 -37.12 18.17
N THR A 452 -17.79 -37.06 17.81
CA THR A 452 -18.86 -37.71 18.57
C THR A 452 -19.23 -39.01 17.88
N ASN A 453 -19.31 -40.09 18.67
CA ASN A 453 -19.73 -41.39 18.17
C ASN A 453 -21.26 -41.53 18.26
N ASP A 454 -21.86 -42.20 17.29
CA ASP A 454 -23.30 -42.50 17.25
C ASP A 454 -23.54 -43.94 16.78
N TRP A 455 -24.77 -44.42 16.95
CA TRP A 455 -25.20 -45.72 16.46
C TRP A 455 -25.36 -45.71 14.93
N PRO A 456 -24.95 -46.79 14.22
CA PRO A 456 -25.26 -46.95 12.81
C PRO A 456 -26.76 -46.90 12.54
N ILE A 457 -27.14 -46.36 11.38
CA ILE A 457 -28.55 -46.31 10.98
C ILE A 457 -28.98 -47.70 10.51
N HIS A 458 -30.09 -48.21 11.05
CA HIS A 458 -30.69 -49.44 10.55
C HIS A 458 -31.18 -49.26 9.10
N PRO A 459 -30.93 -50.24 8.21
CA PRO A 459 -31.37 -50.18 6.82
C PRO A 459 -32.88 -49.98 6.76
N SER A 460 -33.35 -49.03 5.94
CA SER A 460 -34.77 -48.83 5.69
C SER A 460 -35.06 -48.81 4.19
N HIS A 461 -36.33 -48.99 3.85
CA HIS A 461 -36.82 -48.86 2.47
C HIS A 461 -37.22 -47.41 2.11
N ILE A 462 -36.96 -46.46 3.02
CA ILE A 462 -37.34 -45.06 2.84
C ILE A 462 -36.35 -44.41 1.86
N ALA A 463 -36.88 -43.71 0.85
CA ALA A 463 -36.04 -42.94 -0.06
C ALA A 463 -35.37 -41.78 0.67
N MET A 464 -34.13 -41.46 0.30
CA MET A 464 -33.43 -40.27 0.80
C MET A 464 -33.76 -39.04 -0.04
N GLN A 465 -33.54 -37.85 0.51
CA GLN A 465 -33.63 -36.57 -0.16
C GLN A 465 -32.36 -35.77 0.12
N LEU A 466 -31.60 -35.47 -0.94
CA LEU A 466 -30.45 -34.57 -0.88
C LEU A 466 -30.90 -33.12 -1.13
N THR A 467 -30.41 -32.20 -0.30
CA THR A 467 -30.71 -30.78 -0.37
C THR A 467 -29.49 -29.90 -0.12
N VAL A 468 -29.52 -28.69 -0.69
CA VAL A 468 -28.48 -27.66 -0.54
C VAL A 468 -29.12 -26.38 0.00
N GLY A 469 -28.44 -25.70 0.91
CA GLY A 469 -28.87 -24.43 1.53
C GLY A 469 -29.96 -24.55 2.60
N ALA A 470 -30.46 -25.77 2.82
CA ALA A 470 -31.39 -26.13 3.88
C ALA A 470 -31.39 -27.67 4.04
N CYS A 471 -31.97 -28.18 5.12
CA CYS A 471 -32.19 -29.60 5.34
C CYS A 471 -33.65 -29.98 5.11
N TRP A 472 -33.89 -31.12 4.47
CA TRP A 472 -35.24 -31.66 4.26
C TRP A 472 -35.76 -32.33 5.53
N GLN A 473 -36.93 -31.90 6.00
CA GLN A 473 -37.62 -32.52 7.13
C GLN A 473 -38.78 -33.38 6.64
N GLY A 474 -38.57 -34.70 6.62
CA GLY A 474 -39.52 -35.69 6.12
C GLY A 474 -40.47 -36.31 7.15
N GLY A 475 -40.33 -35.98 8.45
CA GLY A 475 -40.88 -36.71 9.61
C GLY A 475 -42.41 -36.93 9.69
N GLU A 476 -42.98 -37.15 10.89
CA GLU A 476 -44.45 -37.13 11.16
C GLU A 476 -45.11 -35.74 10.92
N VAL A 477 -44.48 -34.87 10.14
CA VAL A 477 -45.01 -33.55 9.78
C VAL A 477 -46.07 -33.74 8.70
N THR A 478 -47.26 -33.17 8.89
CA THR A 478 -48.41 -33.28 7.96
C THR A 478 -48.08 -32.85 6.52
N LYS A 479 -47.00 -32.09 6.30
CA LYS A 479 -46.36 -31.81 5.01
C LYS A 479 -44.84 -31.70 5.19
N PRO A 480 -44.03 -32.40 4.38
CA PRO A 480 -42.58 -32.30 4.47
C PRO A 480 -42.10 -30.93 3.97
N ARG A 481 -41.07 -30.38 4.62
CA ARG A 481 -40.62 -28.99 4.43
C ARG A 481 -39.11 -28.83 4.58
N PHE A 482 -38.59 -27.71 4.11
CA PHE A 482 -37.22 -27.28 4.42
C PHE A 482 -37.13 -26.67 5.82
N ALA A 483 -36.01 -26.90 6.49
CA ALA A 483 -35.62 -26.29 7.77
C ALA A 483 -34.11 -26.06 7.81
N GLN A 484 -33.60 -25.42 8.88
CA GLN A 484 -32.16 -25.20 9.08
C GLN A 484 -31.53 -24.48 7.88
N TYR A 485 -32.13 -23.37 7.45
CA TYR A 485 -31.69 -22.64 6.27
C TYR A 485 -30.32 -21.99 6.51
N PHE A 486 -29.50 -22.03 5.46
CA PHE A 486 -28.20 -21.38 5.45
C PHE A 486 -28.32 -19.88 5.16
N HIS A 487 -27.49 -19.07 5.80
CA HIS A 487 -27.32 -17.66 5.49
C HIS A 487 -25.91 -17.41 4.95
N GLY A 488 -25.83 -16.84 3.75
CA GLY A 488 -24.53 -16.52 3.15
C GLY A 488 -24.54 -16.65 1.64
N SER A 489 -23.39 -16.99 1.08
CA SER A 489 -23.22 -17.16 -0.35
C SER A 489 -22.35 -18.38 -0.63
N LEU A 490 -22.77 -19.19 -1.59
CA LEU A 490 -22.01 -20.31 -2.12
C LEU A 490 -21.69 -20.03 -3.59
N ALA A 491 -20.41 -20.05 -3.93
CA ALA A 491 -19.98 -19.95 -5.32
C ALA A 491 -19.82 -21.33 -5.98
N SER A 492 -19.71 -22.39 -5.15
CA SER A 492 -19.64 -23.77 -5.62
C SER A 492 -19.92 -24.74 -4.48
N LEU A 493 -20.46 -25.90 -4.84
CA LEU A 493 -20.59 -27.07 -3.98
C LEU A 493 -20.56 -28.34 -4.83
N THR A 494 -19.51 -29.15 -4.67
CA THR A 494 -19.37 -30.41 -5.41
C THR A 494 -19.15 -31.60 -4.47
N ILE A 495 -19.66 -32.76 -4.88
CA ILE A 495 -19.43 -34.04 -4.20
C ILE A 495 -18.77 -35.01 -5.16
N ARG A 496 -17.74 -35.70 -4.69
CA ARG A 496 -17.00 -36.70 -5.46
C ARG A 496 -17.00 -38.06 -4.76
N PRO A 497 -17.88 -38.99 -5.16
CA PRO A 497 -17.92 -40.33 -4.61
C PRO A 497 -16.70 -41.18 -5.05
N GLY A 498 -16.26 -42.10 -4.20
CA GLY A 498 -15.31 -43.16 -4.54
C GLY A 498 -13.84 -42.81 -4.42
N LYS A 499 -13.50 -41.54 -4.21
CA LYS A 499 -12.11 -41.05 -4.20
C LYS A 499 -11.98 -39.78 -3.36
N ILE A 500 -10.80 -39.58 -2.80
CA ILE A 500 -10.41 -38.35 -2.10
C ILE A 500 -9.54 -37.43 -2.98
N GLU A 501 -9.50 -36.14 -2.68
CA GLU A 501 -8.58 -35.20 -3.33
C GLU A 501 -7.21 -35.18 -2.64
N SER A 502 -6.14 -35.16 -3.43
CA SER A 502 -4.78 -35.08 -2.89
C SER A 502 -4.41 -33.64 -2.53
N GLN A 503 -3.51 -33.46 -1.55
CA GLN A 503 -3.01 -32.13 -1.18
C GLN A 503 -2.47 -31.34 -2.37
N LYS A 504 -1.80 -32.00 -3.32
CA LYS A 504 -1.29 -31.35 -4.55
C LYS A 504 -2.41 -30.73 -5.39
N VAL A 505 -3.54 -31.42 -5.50
CA VAL A 505 -4.72 -30.93 -6.23
C VAL A 505 -5.38 -29.78 -5.46
N ILE A 506 -5.54 -29.92 -4.14
CA ILE A 506 -6.11 -28.89 -3.27
C ILE A 506 -5.29 -27.60 -3.35
N SER A 507 -3.96 -27.69 -3.21
CA SER A 507 -3.06 -26.55 -3.34
C SER A 507 -3.12 -25.93 -4.74
N CYS A 508 -3.27 -26.72 -5.81
CA CYS A 508 -3.43 -26.20 -7.17
C CYS A 508 -4.76 -25.44 -7.36
N LEU A 509 -5.86 -25.96 -6.81
CA LEU A 509 -7.20 -25.35 -6.91
C LEU A 509 -7.31 -24.02 -6.14
N GLN A 510 -6.48 -23.85 -5.11
CA GLN A 510 -6.39 -22.63 -4.31
C GLN A 510 -5.35 -21.64 -4.84
N ALA A 511 -4.26 -22.13 -5.44
CA ALA A 511 -3.07 -21.33 -5.73
C ALA A 511 -3.42 -20.05 -6.50
N CYS A 512 -3.13 -18.92 -5.86
CA CYS A 512 -3.32 -17.64 -6.50
C CYS A 512 -2.19 -17.32 -7.45
N LYS A 513 -2.54 -16.90 -8.67
CA LYS A 513 -1.56 -16.45 -9.67
C LYS A 513 -1.09 -15.01 -9.47
N GLU A 514 -1.67 -14.28 -8.53
CA GLU A 514 -1.42 -12.88 -8.23
C GLU A 514 -1.15 -12.71 -6.74
N GLY A 515 -0.02 -12.11 -6.36
CA GLY A 515 0.31 -11.99 -4.94
C GLY A 515 1.58 -11.22 -4.68
N LEU A 516 1.97 -11.25 -3.41
CA LEU A 516 3.25 -10.81 -2.91
C LEU A 516 4.26 -11.96 -3.05
N ASP A 517 5.49 -11.59 -3.38
CA ASP A 517 6.61 -12.50 -3.59
C ASP A 517 7.87 -11.92 -2.96
N ILE A 518 8.85 -12.76 -2.64
CA ILE A 518 10.18 -12.33 -2.21
C ILE A 518 11.20 -12.89 -3.21
N ASN A 519 11.84 -11.99 -3.94
CA ASN A 519 12.87 -12.35 -4.90
C ASN A 519 14.09 -12.96 -4.17
N SER A 520 14.21 -14.30 -4.22
CA SER A 520 15.26 -15.12 -3.59
C SER A 520 15.23 -15.12 -2.05
N LEU A 521 14.65 -16.19 -1.48
CA LEU A 521 14.66 -16.49 -0.04
C LEU A 521 16.08 -16.61 0.53
N GLU A 522 17.05 -17.01 -0.28
CA GLU A 522 18.46 -17.17 0.10
C GLU A 522 19.16 -15.82 0.39
N SER A 523 18.55 -14.71 -0.03
CA SER A 523 19.09 -13.35 0.14
C SER A 523 18.52 -12.57 1.33
N LEU A 524 17.54 -13.15 2.04
CA LEU A 524 17.06 -12.58 3.31
C LEU A 524 18.15 -12.79 4.37
N GLY A 525 18.60 -11.70 5.00
CA GLY A 525 19.64 -11.73 6.03
C GLY A 525 19.31 -12.68 7.19
N GLN A 526 20.35 -13.23 7.82
CA GLN A 526 20.22 -14.00 9.06
C GLN A 526 19.67 -13.08 10.15
N GLY A 527 18.38 -13.17 10.45
CA GLY A 527 17.70 -12.29 11.43
C GLY A 527 16.26 -11.93 11.09
N ILE A 528 15.79 -12.17 9.85
CA ILE A 528 14.41 -11.91 9.45
C ILE A 528 13.56 -13.17 9.52
N LYS A 529 12.46 -13.12 10.28
CA LYS A 529 11.36 -14.09 10.17
C LYS A 529 10.30 -13.51 9.25
N TYR A 530 9.75 -14.32 8.37
CA TYR A 530 8.66 -13.90 7.51
C TYR A 530 7.63 -15.02 7.32
N HIS A 531 6.39 -14.62 7.05
CA HIS A 531 5.29 -15.53 6.81
C HIS A 531 4.34 -14.94 5.76
N PHE A 532 4.01 -15.74 4.76
CA PHE A 532 2.93 -15.44 3.81
C PHE A 532 1.65 -16.12 4.27
N ASN A 533 0.52 -15.44 4.11
CA ASN A 533 -0.75 -16.15 4.17
C ASN A 533 -0.89 -17.12 2.97
N PRO A 534 -1.79 -18.12 3.03
CA PRO A 534 -1.92 -19.12 1.98
C PRO A 534 -2.29 -18.56 0.58
N SER A 535 -2.92 -17.38 0.51
CA SER A 535 -3.23 -16.69 -0.75
C SER A 535 -2.11 -15.77 -1.25
N GLN A 536 -0.99 -15.66 -0.52
CA GLN A 536 0.11 -14.72 -0.79
C GLN A 536 -0.33 -13.25 -0.89
N SER A 537 -1.45 -12.86 -0.30
CA SER A 537 -1.92 -11.47 -0.24
C SER A 537 -1.42 -10.71 0.99
N VAL A 538 -0.91 -11.41 2.02
CA VAL A 538 -0.38 -10.80 3.23
C VAL A 538 1.00 -11.37 3.52
N LEU A 539 1.96 -10.47 3.73
CA LEU A 539 3.32 -10.78 4.16
C LEU A 539 3.59 -10.11 5.50
N VAL A 540 3.90 -10.91 6.51
CA VAL A 540 4.36 -10.43 7.82
C VAL A 540 5.86 -10.68 7.92
N MET A 541 6.61 -9.68 8.34
CA MET A 541 8.06 -9.74 8.57
C MET A 541 8.40 -9.21 9.96
N GLU A 542 9.29 -9.90 10.65
CA GLU A 542 9.83 -9.55 11.96
C GLU A 542 11.36 -9.54 11.86
N GLY A 543 11.98 -8.46 12.35
CA GLY A 543 13.43 -8.31 12.43
C GLY A 543 13.83 -7.57 13.69
N ASP A 544 15.04 -7.85 14.18
CA ASP A 544 15.67 -7.20 15.33
C ASP A 544 16.55 -6.00 14.94
N ASP A 545 16.88 -5.87 13.66
CA ASP A 545 17.74 -4.82 13.12
C ASP A 545 17.06 -4.03 11.99
N ILE A 546 17.26 -2.70 11.99
CA ILE A 546 16.68 -1.77 11.01
C ILE A 546 17.22 -2.06 9.60
N GLU A 547 18.50 -2.36 9.45
CA GLU A 547 19.09 -2.60 8.13
C GLU A 547 18.61 -3.93 7.54
N ASN A 548 18.47 -4.96 8.38
CA ASN A 548 17.89 -6.24 7.97
C ASN A 548 16.44 -6.08 7.46
N ILE A 549 15.59 -5.30 8.15
CA ILE A 549 14.20 -5.11 7.70
C ILE A 549 14.13 -4.24 6.44
N ASN A 550 15.01 -3.23 6.31
CA ASN A 550 15.12 -2.41 5.09
C ASN A 550 15.49 -3.29 3.89
N GLN A 551 16.49 -4.17 4.04
CA GLN A 551 16.90 -5.09 2.98
C GLN A 551 15.78 -6.07 2.62
N ALA A 552 15.07 -6.63 3.61
CA ALA A 552 13.95 -7.53 3.36
C ALA A 552 12.82 -6.84 2.58
N LEU A 553 12.41 -5.64 2.98
CA LEU A 553 11.36 -4.87 2.30
C LEU A 553 11.71 -4.51 0.85
N ARG A 554 12.99 -4.22 0.57
CA ARG A 554 13.48 -3.96 -0.80
C ARG A 554 13.36 -5.17 -1.72
N LYS A 555 13.25 -6.39 -1.17
CA LYS A 555 13.09 -7.63 -1.93
C LYS A 555 11.62 -8.01 -2.15
N VAL A 556 10.70 -7.40 -1.41
CA VAL A 556 9.27 -7.64 -1.58
C VAL A 556 8.84 -7.16 -2.95
N SER A 557 8.20 -8.07 -3.67
CA SER A 557 7.78 -7.90 -5.03
C SER A 557 6.30 -8.22 -5.18
N TYR A 558 5.68 -7.65 -6.20
CA TYR A 558 4.37 -8.06 -6.67
C TYR A 558 4.55 -8.91 -7.91
N ILE A 559 3.86 -10.06 -7.94
CA ILE A 559 3.85 -10.96 -9.08
C ILE A 559 2.42 -11.16 -9.57
N ASN A 560 2.25 -11.16 -10.88
CA ASN A 560 1.05 -11.66 -11.53
C ASN A 560 1.45 -12.61 -12.66
N SER A 561 1.45 -13.91 -12.36
CA SER A 561 1.85 -14.97 -13.30
C SER A 561 0.79 -15.24 -14.39
N ARG A 562 -0.30 -14.48 -14.42
CA ARG A 562 -1.29 -14.58 -15.50
C ARG A 562 -0.75 -14.00 -16.79
N GLN A 563 -1.10 -14.65 -17.88
CA GLN A 563 -0.81 -14.17 -19.23
C GLN A 563 -1.65 -12.93 -19.58
N PHE A 564 -2.91 -12.90 -19.13
CA PHE A 564 -3.86 -11.78 -19.31
C PHE A 564 -4.41 -11.30 -17.96
N PRO A 565 -3.59 -10.64 -17.13
CA PRO A 565 -4.04 -10.14 -15.83
C PRO A 565 -5.18 -9.12 -15.98
N THR A 566 -6.09 -9.11 -15.01
CA THR A 566 -7.19 -8.13 -14.98
C THR A 566 -6.63 -6.74 -14.72
N ALA A 567 -6.81 -5.83 -15.66
CA ALA A 567 -6.36 -4.45 -15.52
C ALA A 567 -7.06 -3.75 -14.34
N GLY A 568 -6.34 -2.82 -13.70
CA GLY A 568 -6.89 -2.00 -12.63
C GLY A 568 -5.93 -1.82 -11.46
N VAL A 569 -6.43 -1.14 -10.44
CA VAL A 569 -5.68 -0.82 -9.22
C VAL A 569 -5.62 -2.07 -8.32
N ARG A 570 -4.54 -2.24 -7.57
CA ARG A 570 -4.41 -3.14 -6.43
C ARG A 570 -3.88 -2.33 -5.26
N ARG A 571 -4.66 -2.21 -4.19
CA ARG A 571 -4.26 -1.39 -3.05
C ARG A 571 -3.27 -2.18 -2.21
N LEU A 572 -2.24 -1.50 -1.74
CA LEU A 572 -1.20 -2.02 -0.87
C LEU A 572 -1.22 -1.20 0.40
N LYS A 573 -1.32 -1.88 1.54
CA LYS A 573 -1.18 -1.28 2.85
C LYS A 573 0.08 -1.82 3.52
N VAL A 574 0.96 -0.96 4.00
CA VAL A 574 2.11 -1.36 4.83
C VAL A 574 1.95 -0.75 6.21
N SER A 575 1.91 -1.60 7.23
CA SER A 575 1.82 -1.18 8.63
C SER A 575 2.99 -1.75 9.42
N SER A 576 3.64 -0.91 10.22
CA SER A 576 4.81 -1.30 11.01
C SER A 576 4.62 -0.95 12.48
N LYS A 577 5.02 -1.88 13.36
CA LYS A 577 5.09 -1.68 14.81
C LYS A 577 6.54 -1.81 15.25
N VAL A 578 7.04 -0.82 15.98
CA VAL A 578 8.41 -0.77 16.49
C VAL A 578 8.38 -0.95 18.00
N GLN A 579 9.07 -1.96 18.49
CA GLN A 579 9.25 -2.23 19.92
C GLN A 579 10.56 -1.61 20.42
N CYS A 580 10.56 -1.13 21.67
CA CYS A 580 11.74 -0.59 22.34
C CYS A 580 12.19 -1.50 23.47
N PHE A 581 13.38 -1.23 24.01
CA PHE A 581 13.82 -1.85 25.26
C PHE A 581 12.98 -1.31 26.43
N GLY A 582 12.17 -2.17 27.05
CA GLY A 582 11.37 -1.84 28.24
C GLY A 582 9.96 -1.30 27.98
N GLU A 583 9.54 -1.15 26.72
CA GLU A 583 8.19 -0.71 26.34
C GLU A 583 7.67 -1.51 25.13
N ASP A 584 6.38 -1.84 25.12
CA ASP A 584 5.77 -2.63 24.03
C ASP A 584 5.71 -1.88 22.68
N VAL A 585 5.53 -0.55 22.68
CA VAL A 585 5.57 0.33 21.50
C VAL A 585 6.02 1.73 21.92
N CYS A 586 7.08 2.25 21.31
CA CYS A 586 7.66 3.56 21.65
C CYS A 586 7.68 4.55 20.48
N ILE A 587 7.79 4.05 19.23
CA ILE A 587 7.88 4.86 18.02
C ILE A 587 6.65 4.57 17.16
N SER A 588 5.86 5.60 16.89
CA SER A 588 4.70 5.50 15.98
C SER A 588 5.16 5.72 14.54
N ILE A 589 4.99 4.70 13.69
CA ILE A 589 5.30 4.73 12.27
C ILE A 589 3.97 4.87 11.50
N PRO A 590 3.80 5.91 10.66
CA PRO A 590 2.60 6.05 9.82
C PRO A 590 2.46 4.89 8.83
N ASP A 591 1.21 4.43 8.63
CA ASP A 591 0.88 3.43 7.60
C ASP A 591 1.16 3.98 6.19
N ILE A 592 1.66 3.12 5.29
CA ILE A 592 1.80 3.44 3.87
C ILE A 592 0.57 2.94 3.11
N ASP A 593 -0.07 3.86 2.37
CA ASP A 593 -1.10 3.54 1.38
C ASP A 593 -0.53 3.70 -0.05
N ALA A 594 -0.16 2.58 -0.65
CA ALA A 594 0.35 2.49 -2.02
C ALA A 594 -0.62 1.70 -2.93
N TYR A 595 -0.34 1.66 -4.22
CA TYR A 595 -1.08 0.80 -5.13
C TYR A 595 -0.26 0.36 -6.34
N VAL A 596 -0.54 -0.86 -6.81
CA VAL A 596 -0.08 -1.37 -8.10
C VAL A 596 -1.14 -1.08 -9.15
N MET A 597 -0.76 -0.45 -10.24
CA MET A 597 -1.59 -0.28 -11.43
C MET A 597 -1.25 -1.37 -12.44
N VAL A 598 -2.13 -2.37 -12.55
CA VAL A 598 -2.03 -3.44 -13.53
C VAL A 598 -2.54 -2.92 -14.87
N PHE A 599 -1.67 -2.87 -15.88
CA PHE A 599 -2.05 -2.45 -17.22
C PHE A 599 -2.80 -3.55 -17.99
N GLN A 600 -3.60 -3.12 -18.97
CA GLN A 600 -4.31 -4.02 -19.85
C GLN A 600 -3.31 -4.83 -20.69
N ALA A 601 -3.47 -6.15 -20.67
CA ALA A 601 -2.73 -7.04 -21.55
C ALA A 601 -3.25 -6.92 -22.98
N ASN A 602 -2.39 -7.17 -23.95
CA ASN A 602 -2.81 -7.23 -25.35
C ASN A 602 -3.72 -8.45 -25.51
N GLU A 603 -4.97 -8.23 -25.91
CA GLU A 603 -5.97 -9.28 -25.96
C GLU A 603 -5.69 -10.26 -27.12
N PRO A 604 -5.88 -11.57 -26.90
CA PRO A 604 -5.72 -12.56 -27.95
C PRO A 604 -6.87 -12.50 -28.94
N LYS A 605 -6.53 -12.62 -30.22
CA LYS A 605 -7.49 -12.79 -31.30
C LYS A 605 -7.48 -14.25 -31.76
N ILE A 606 -8.54 -14.97 -31.42
CA ILE A 606 -8.76 -16.34 -31.88
C ILE A 606 -9.34 -16.29 -33.29
N THR A 607 -8.71 -16.98 -34.24
CA THR A 607 -9.15 -17.06 -35.63
C THR A 607 -9.36 -18.51 -36.03
N ILE A 608 -10.57 -18.83 -36.49
CA ILE A 608 -10.94 -20.10 -37.11
C ILE A 608 -10.91 -19.91 -38.63
N SER A 609 -10.22 -20.81 -39.31
CA SER A 609 -10.08 -20.85 -40.77
C SER A 609 -10.19 -22.29 -41.28
N GLY A 610 -10.56 -22.46 -42.55
CA GLY A 610 -10.77 -23.76 -43.19
C GLY A 610 -11.64 -23.60 -44.44
N MET A 611 -12.03 -24.72 -45.04
CA MET A 611 -12.97 -24.73 -46.16
C MET A 611 -14.37 -24.29 -45.70
N ASP A 612 -14.85 -23.15 -46.19
CA ASP A 612 -16.12 -22.52 -45.80
C ASP A 612 -17.32 -22.99 -46.65
N HIS A 613 -17.07 -23.75 -47.73
CA HIS A 613 -18.13 -24.38 -48.50
C HIS A 613 -17.64 -25.65 -49.21
N PHE A 614 -18.52 -26.65 -49.32
CA PHE A 614 -18.27 -27.80 -50.20
C PHE A 614 -19.58 -28.40 -50.72
N ALA A 615 -19.47 -29.18 -51.80
CA ALA A 615 -20.59 -29.95 -52.35
C ALA A 615 -20.27 -31.44 -52.39
N ARG A 616 -21.25 -32.29 -52.06
CA ARG A 616 -21.16 -33.76 -52.20
C ARG A 616 -22.46 -34.34 -52.77
N PRO A 617 -22.41 -35.51 -53.44
CA PRO A 617 -23.62 -36.22 -53.88
C PRO A 617 -24.50 -36.62 -52.69
N ALA A 618 -25.82 -36.55 -52.86
CA ALA A 618 -26.84 -36.98 -51.89
C ALA A 618 -26.51 -38.34 -51.24
N ALA A 619 -26.12 -39.33 -52.05
CA ALA A 619 -25.79 -40.69 -51.59
C ALA A 619 -24.66 -40.77 -50.54
N GLN A 620 -23.79 -39.75 -50.44
CA GLN A 620 -22.73 -39.72 -49.42
C GLN A 620 -23.25 -39.27 -48.04
N PHE A 621 -24.28 -38.43 -48.01
CA PHE A 621 -24.94 -38.00 -46.77
C PHE A 621 -25.87 -39.10 -46.23
N GLU A 622 -26.48 -39.87 -47.13
CA GLU A 622 -27.37 -41.00 -46.81
C GLU A 622 -26.59 -42.27 -46.38
N GLY A 623 -25.29 -42.31 -46.66
CA GLY A 623 -24.42 -43.43 -46.29
C GLY A 623 -24.21 -43.55 -44.77
N GLU A 624 -23.92 -44.77 -44.29
CA GLU A 624 -23.75 -45.08 -42.86
C GLU A 624 -22.73 -44.19 -42.13
N ARG A 625 -21.73 -43.66 -42.85
CA ARG A 625 -20.64 -42.84 -42.28
C ARG A 625 -20.85 -41.34 -42.41
N GLY A 626 -21.89 -40.89 -43.10
CA GLY A 626 -22.13 -39.49 -43.44
C GLY A 626 -20.91 -38.77 -44.06
N VAL A 627 -20.90 -37.45 -43.98
CA VAL A 627 -19.82 -36.59 -44.51
C VAL A 627 -19.17 -35.81 -43.37
N ILE A 628 -17.83 -35.76 -43.35
CA ILE A 628 -17.07 -34.95 -42.40
C ILE A 628 -17.29 -33.47 -42.73
N LEU A 629 -17.71 -32.68 -41.75
CA LEU A 629 -18.01 -31.26 -41.95
C LEU A 629 -16.75 -30.38 -42.04
N LEU A 630 -15.76 -30.62 -41.18
CA LEU A 630 -14.67 -29.68 -40.93
C LEU A 630 -13.29 -30.33 -41.12
N PRO A 631 -12.95 -30.91 -42.29
CA PRO A 631 -11.75 -31.73 -42.46
C PRO A 631 -10.43 -30.95 -42.33
N ASP A 632 -10.44 -29.65 -42.65
CA ASP A 632 -9.26 -28.78 -42.70
C ASP A 632 -9.36 -27.57 -41.73
N ILE A 633 -10.26 -27.63 -40.75
CA ILE A 633 -10.40 -26.57 -39.75
C ILE A 633 -9.08 -26.36 -39.01
N ARG A 634 -8.70 -25.09 -38.89
CA ARG A 634 -7.51 -24.61 -38.19
C ARG A 634 -7.89 -23.46 -37.27
N ILE A 635 -7.43 -23.55 -36.04
CA ILE A 635 -7.65 -22.57 -34.98
C ILE A 635 -6.30 -21.99 -34.59
N VAL A 636 -6.15 -20.68 -34.73
CA VAL A 636 -4.92 -19.97 -34.37
C VAL A 636 -5.27 -18.81 -33.44
N SER A 637 -4.50 -18.62 -32.38
CA SER A 637 -4.57 -17.44 -31.53
C SER A 637 -3.35 -16.56 -31.75
N THR A 638 -3.60 -15.27 -31.93
CA THR A 638 -2.55 -14.29 -32.17
C THR A 638 -2.66 -13.12 -31.21
N VAL A 639 -1.53 -12.60 -30.75
CA VAL A 639 -1.46 -11.34 -30.00
C VAL A 639 -0.61 -10.32 -30.76
N THR A 640 -1.11 -9.09 -30.82
CA THR A 640 -0.35 -7.97 -31.38
C THR A 640 0.58 -7.40 -30.32
N LYS A 641 1.89 -7.41 -30.57
CA LYS A 641 2.88 -6.73 -29.71
C LYS A 641 3.38 -5.47 -30.41
N MET A 642 3.28 -4.32 -29.75
CA MET A 642 3.92 -3.09 -30.22
C MET A 642 5.31 -3.01 -29.60
N GLU A 643 6.37 -2.94 -30.41
CA GLU A 643 7.68 -2.53 -29.90
C GLU A 643 7.71 -1.02 -29.65
N HIS A 644 8.34 -0.62 -28.55
CA HIS A 644 8.82 0.74 -28.40
C HIS A 644 10.10 0.89 -29.23
N PRO A 645 10.33 2.04 -29.89
CA PRO A 645 11.53 2.24 -30.67
C PRO A 645 12.74 2.12 -29.74
N VAL A 646 13.63 1.19 -30.03
CA VAL A 646 14.98 1.21 -29.47
C VAL A 646 15.64 2.47 -30.03
N ASP A 647 16.22 3.25 -29.13
CA ASP A 647 16.83 4.55 -29.37
C ASP A 647 17.92 4.46 -30.46
N LEU A 648 17.51 4.68 -31.71
CA LEU A 648 18.38 4.84 -32.87
C LEU A 648 17.98 6.14 -33.54
N GLN A 649 18.94 7.07 -33.54
CA GLN A 649 18.82 8.43 -34.03
C GLN A 649 18.16 8.54 -35.41
N GLU A 650 17.10 9.36 -35.44
CA GLU A 650 16.72 10.31 -36.50
C GLU A 650 17.10 9.98 -37.96
N HIS A 651 16.13 9.46 -38.71
CA HIS A 651 15.56 10.03 -39.95
C HIS A 651 14.97 8.90 -40.81
N ASP A 652 13.75 8.46 -40.49
CA ASP A 652 12.73 8.18 -41.50
C ASP A 652 11.38 7.93 -40.81
N ARG A 653 10.27 8.29 -41.46
CA ARG A 653 8.92 7.93 -41.03
C ARG A 653 8.75 6.40 -41.12
N ALA A 654 9.24 5.67 -40.13
CA ALA A 654 9.02 4.24 -40.04
C ALA A 654 7.58 3.97 -39.57
N GLU A 655 6.80 3.31 -40.42
CA GLU A 655 5.56 2.64 -40.00
C GLU A 655 5.86 1.78 -38.77
N LYS A 656 5.05 1.91 -37.73
CA LYS A 656 5.13 1.04 -36.54
C LYS A 656 4.97 -0.41 -37.02
N SER A 657 6.04 -1.20 -36.98
CA SER A 657 6.00 -2.62 -37.28
C SER A 657 5.24 -3.35 -36.17
N VAL A 658 3.96 -3.67 -36.43
CA VAL A 658 3.16 -4.52 -35.55
C VAL A 658 3.57 -5.97 -35.79
N ILE A 659 4.23 -6.59 -34.81
CA ILE A 659 4.56 -8.01 -34.86
C ILE A 659 3.34 -8.78 -34.32
N VAL A 660 2.83 -9.69 -35.14
CA VAL A 660 1.75 -10.63 -34.77
C VAL A 660 2.43 -11.95 -34.43
N GLU A 661 2.34 -12.37 -33.17
CA GLU A 661 2.93 -13.62 -32.69
C GLU A 661 1.81 -14.65 -32.48
N GLU A 662 1.98 -15.87 -33.02
CA GLU A 662 1.10 -16.99 -32.72
C GLU A 662 1.37 -17.47 -31.29
N MET A 663 0.32 -17.62 -30.50
CA MET A 663 0.42 -18.04 -29.11
C MET A 663 -0.29 -19.39 -28.89
N LEU A 664 0.38 -20.29 -28.17
CA LEU A 664 -0.15 -21.59 -27.80
C LEU A 664 -1.08 -21.44 -26.59
N HIS A 665 -2.39 -21.50 -26.84
CA HIS A 665 -3.43 -21.31 -25.84
C HIS A 665 -4.33 -22.54 -25.71
N ASN A 666 -5.07 -22.60 -24.60
CA ASN A 666 -6.13 -23.57 -24.40
C ASN A 666 -7.47 -22.93 -24.73
N LEU A 667 -8.34 -23.65 -25.43
CA LEU A 667 -9.75 -23.28 -25.53
C LEU A 667 -10.52 -23.94 -24.40
N ASP A 668 -11.68 -23.40 -24.07
CA ASP A 668 -12.58 -23.98 -23.08
C ASP A 668 -13.94 -24.41 -23.64
N PHE A 669 -14.26 -23.93 -24.84
CA PHE A 669 -15.54 -24.18 -25.46
C PHE A 669 -15.47 -24.02 -26.99
N CYS A 670 -16.18 -24.89 -27.72
CA CYS A 670 -16.48 -24.73 -29.13
C CYS A 670 -17.88 -25.26 -29.43
N ASP A 671 -18.66 -24.44 -30.11
CA ASP A 671 -19.97 -24.79 -30.61
C ASP A 671 -19.93 -25.02 -32.13
N VAL A 672 -20.66 -26.05 -32.58
CA VAL A 672 -20.99 -26.31 -33.98
C VAL A 672 -22.49 -26.35 -34.10
N LEU A 673 -23.08 -25.22 -34.47
CA LEU A 673 -24.54 -25.02 -34.48
C LEU A 673 -25.08 -24.97 -35.91
N VAL A 674 -26.25 -25.54 -36.14
CA VAL A 674 -26.96 -25.40 -37.41
C VAL A 674 -27.51 -23.97 -37.55
N MET A 675 -27.40 -23.40 -38.74
CA MET A 675 -27.99 -22.11 -39.08
C MET A 675 -29.29 -22.33 -39.86
N GLY A 676 -30.40 -21.81 -39.33
CA GLY A 676 -31.73 -21.96 -39.92
C GLY A 676 -32.63 -22.81 -39.03
N ALA A 677 -33.48 -23.65 -39.64
CA ALA A 677 -34.29 -24.61 -38.89
C ALA A 677 -33.38 -25.62 -38.15
N GLU A 678 -33.77 -26.01 -36.93
CA GLU A 678 -33.07 -27.04 -36.16
C GLU A 678 -33.00 -28.38 -36.93
N LEU A 679 -32.07 -29.25 -36.54
CA LEU A 679 -31.93 -30.56 -37.11
C LEU A 679 -33.16 -31.41 -36.77
N ASP A 680 -33.82 -31.96 -37.79
CA ASP A 680 -34.87 -32.95 -37.59
C ASP A 680 -34.23 -34.30 -37.25
N PRO A 681 -34.38 -34.83 -36.01
CA PRO A 681 -33.81 -36.13 -35.64
C PRO A 681 -34.36 -37.28 -36.50
N GLU A 682 -35.55 -37.07 -37.09
CA GLU A 682 -36.18 -37.93 -38.07
C GLU A 682 -35.82 -37.56 -39.51
N GLN A 683 -34.72 -36.85 -39.82
CA GLN A 683 -34.19 -36.75 -41.19
C GLN A 683 -32.67 -36.60 -41.25
N GLU A 684 -32.08 -36.02 -40.21
CA GLU A 684 -30.68 -35.64 -40.17
C GLU A 684 -30.10 -35.63 -38.76
N CYS A 685 -28.78 -35.79 -38.67
CA CYS A 685 -28.08 -35.67 -37.41
C CYS A 685 -26.63 -35.23 -37.62
N LEU A 686 -26.05 -34.71 -36.54
CA LEU A 686 -24.61 -34.64 -36.38
C LEU A 686 -24.16 -35.83 -35.52
N GLU A 687 -23.00 -36.38 -35.83
CA GLU A 687 -22.39 -37.49 -35.10
C GLU A 687 -20.93 -37.16 -34.75
N LEU A 688 -20.56 -37.46 -33.51
CA LEU A 688 -19.19 -37.40 -32.99
C LEU A 688 -18.94 -38.66 -32.16
N ASP A 689 -17.90 -39.41 -32.50
CA ASP A 689 -17.48 -40.55 -31.70
C ASP A 689 -16.89 -40.08 -30.36
N ARG A 690 -17.48 -40.54 -29.25
CA ARG A 690 -17.00 -40.21 -27.90
C ARG A 690 -15.59 -40.76 -27.63
N GLY A 691 -15.13 -41.77 -28.37
CA GLY A 691 -13.76 -42.25 -28.31
C GLY A 691 -12.72 -41.18 -28.64
N GLU A 692 -13.06 -40.21 -29.51
CA GLU A 692 -12.17 -39.12 -29.93
C GLU A 692 -11.92 -38.06 -28.84
N LEU A 693 -12.76 -38.08 -27.80
CA LEU A 693 -12.63 -37.25 -26.60
C LEU A 693 -11.75 -37.93 -25.53
N HIS A 694 -11.46 -39.22 -25.66
CA HIS A 694 -10.74 -39.98 -24.63
C HIS A 694 -9.29 -39.53 -24.51
N GLY A 695 -8.82 -39.32 -23.29
CA GLY A 695 -7.47 -38.80 -23.02
C GLY A 695 -7.29 -37.31 -23.29
N LYS A 696 -8.35 -36.61 -23.72
CA LYS A 696 -8.43 -35.15 -23.83
C LYS A 696 -9.30 -34.63 -22.69
N HIS A 697 -9.04 -33.42 -22.19
CA HIS A 697 -9.83 -32.82 -21.10
C HIS A 697 -11.20 -32.29 -21.57
N LEU A 698 -11.74 -32.85 -22.65
CA LEU A 698 -12.92 -32.39 -23.38
C LEU A 698 -14.13 -33.31 -23.16
N ASP A 699 -15.31 -32.74 -23.27
CA ASP A 699 -16.59 -33.45 -23.25
C ASP A 699 -17.56 -32.77 -24.24
N ALA A 700 -18.61 -33.46 -24.65
CA ALA A 700 -19.52 -32.95 -25.67
C ALA A 700 -20.98 -33.32 -25.41
N THR A 701 -21.87 -32.36 -25.65
CA THR A 701 -23.32 -32.52 -25.64
C THR A 701 -23.89 -32.26 -27.02
N ASN A 702 -24.83 -33.11 -27.45
CA ASN A 702 -25.58 -32.93 -28.69
C ASN A 702 -26.99 -32.42 -28.40
N SER A 703 -27.52 -31.62 -29.31
CA SER A 703 -28.89 -31.11 -29.30
C SER A 703 -29.41 -31.02 -30.75
N THR A 704 -30.69 -30.70 -30.93
CA THR A 704 -31.27 -30.39 -32.24
C THR A 704 -30.65 -29.14 -32.87
N ALA A 705 -30.08 -28.24 -32.06
CA ALA A 705 -29.37 -27.06 -32.54
C ALA A 705 -27.92 -27.36 -32.98
N GLY A 706 -27.33 -28.50 -32.58
CA GLY A 706 -25.97 -28.89 -32.94
C GLY A 706 -25.17 -29.50 -31.80
N TYR A 707 -23.84 -29.39 -31.87
CA TYR A 707 -22.90 -29.89 -30.86
C TYR A 707 -22.26 -28.76 -30.07
N SER A 708 -22.18 -28.95 -28.75
CA SER A 708 -21.39 -28.11 -27.85
C SER A 708 -20.27 -28.94 -27.24
N ILE A 709 -19.02 -28.54 -27.47
CA ILE A 709 -17.81 -29.19 -26.96
C ILE A 709 -17.19 -28.29 -25.90
N TYR A 710 -16.98 -28.79 -24.69
CA TYR A 710 -16.52 -27.99 -23.55
C TYR A 710 -15.44 -28.71 -22.74
N GLY A 711 -14.55 -27.92 -22.12
CA GLY A 711 -13.42 -28.39 -21.34
C GLY A 711 -12.12 -27.71 -21.75
N VAL A 712 -11.17 -27.54 -20.82
CA VAL A 712 -9.94 -26.80 -21.13
C VAL A 712 -8.87 -27.72 -21.71
N ASP A 713 -8.52 -27.50 -22.97
CA ASP A 713 -7.46 -28.23 -23.66
C ASP A 713 -6.88 -27.38 -24.81
N SER A 714 -5.78 -27.84 -25.41
CA SER A 714 -5.11 -27.13 -26.49
C SER A 714 -6.01 -26.91 -27.71
N MET A 715 -5.78 -25.83 -28.45
CA MET A 715 -6.43 -25.58 -29.75
C MET A 715 -6.30 -26.77 -30.71
N PHE A 716 -5.15 -27.47 -30.67
CA PHE A 716 -4.92 -28.68 -31.46
C PHE A 716 -5.85 -29.84 -31.07
N SER A 717 -6.08 -30.05 -29.77
CA SER A 717 -7.03 -31.06 -29.27
C SER A 717 -8.45 -30.79 -29.80
N TYR A 718 -8.86 -29.52 -29.79
CA TYR A 718 -10.14 -29.08 -30.36
C TYR A 718 -10.22 -29.29 -31.88
N GLU A 719 -9.18 -28.92 -32.64
CA GLU A 719 -9.11 -29.19 -34.08
C GLU A 719 -9.29 -30.68 -34.39
N GLN A 720 -8.61 -31.56 -33.63
CA GLN A 720 -8.74 -33.00 -33.83
C GLN A 720 -10.17 -33.49 -33.62
N VAL A 721 -10.87 -32.98 -32.60
CA VAL A 721 -12.27 -33.37 -32.33
C VAL A 721 -13.21 -32.81 -33.40
N LEU A 722 -13.06 -31.54 -33.76
CA LEU A 722 -13.90 -30.88 -34.77
C LEU A 722 -13.76 -31.55 -36.15
N ARG A 723 -12.56 -32.01 -36.51
CA ARG A 723 -12.29 -32.77 -37.74
C ARG A 723 -13.00 -34.14 -37.81
N GLN A 724 -13.57 -34.62 -36.71
CA GLN A 724 -14.31 -35.89 -36.66
C GLN A 724 -15.83 -35.73 -36.67
N ILE A 725 -16.36 -34.50 -36.64
CA ILE A 725 -17.81 -34.26 -36.69
C ILE A 725 -18.34 -34.62 -38.09
N ARG A 726 -19.33 -35.51 -38.11
CA ARG A 726 -19.99 -35.99 -39.32
C ARG A 726 -21.42 -35.48 -39.37
N TYR A 727 -21.85 -35.07 -40.56
CA TYR A 727 -23.24 -34.78 -40.86
C TYR A 727 -23.84 -35.91 -41.69
N ARG A 728 -24.97 -36.42 -41.23
CA ARG A 728 -25.74 -37.46 -41.91
C ARG A 728 -27.14 -36.92 -42.19
N ASN A 729 -27.62 -37.18 -43.39
CA ASN A 729 -28.98 -36.85 -43.81
C ASN A 729 -29.49 -38.02 -44.65
N TRP A 730 -30.57 -38.65 -44.19
CA TRP A 730 -31.10 -39.89 -44.72
C TRP A 730 -32.37 -39.67 -45.55
N ASP A 731 -32.89 -38.44 -45.62
CA ASP A 731 -33.85 -37.98 -46.62
C ASP A 731 -33.38 -36.66 -47.23
N THR A 732 -32.50 -36.77 -48.22
CA THR A 732 -31.93 -35.57 -48.85
C THR A 732 -32.91 -34.89 -49.82
N SER A 733 -34.06 -35.50 -50.14
CA SER A 733 -34.93 -35.12 -51.26
C SER A 733 -35.45 -33.68 -51.23
N ALA A 734 -35.58 -33.10 -50.04
CA ALA A 734 -36.00 -31.71 -49.81
C ALA A 734 -34.85 -30.76 -49.40
N THR A 735 -33.64 -31.29 -49.20
CA THR A 735 -32.48 -30.52 -48.69
C THR A 735 -31.47 -30.29 -49.82
N PHE A 736 -31.28 -29.03 -50.22
CA PHE A 736 -30.32 -28.63 -51.25
C PHE A 736 -29.03 -28.06 -50.65
N ASP A 737 -29.15 -27.37 -49.52
CA ASP A 737 -28.04 -26.81 -48.77
C ASP A 737 -28.28 -26.89 -47.25
N ARG A 738 -27.20 -26.96 -46.47
CA ARG A 738 -27.23 -26.86 -45.00
C ARG A 738 -26.07 -26.00 -44.52
N LYS A 739 -26.32 -25.13 -43.54
CA LYS A 739 -25.32 -24.18 -43.04
C LYS A 739 -25.00 -24.46 -41.58
N PHE A 740 -23.73 -24.43 -41.24
CA PHE A 740 -23.24 -24.65 -39.87
C PHE A 740 -22.36 -23.48 -39.44
N ARG A 741 -22.48 -23.05 -38.19
CA ARG A 741 -21.61 -22.04 -37.58
C ARG A 741 -20.73 -22.70 -36.56
N VAL A 742 -19.43 -22.41 -36.64
CA VAL A 742 -18.45 -22.79 -35.64
C VAL A 742 -18.00 -21.54 -34.89
N LYS A 743 -18.03 -21.60 -33.57
CA LYS A 743 -17.52 -20.54 -32.69
C LYS A 743 -16.83 -21.17 -31.49
N CYS A 744 -15.62 -20.73 -31.21
CA CYS A 744 -14.84 -21.19 -30.07
C CYS A 744 -14.57 -20.05 -29.10
N SER A 745 -14.28 -20.37 -27.84
CA SER A 745 -13.88 -19.41 -26.83
C SER A 745 -12.75 -19.89 -25.95
N GLU A 746 -12.20 -18.91 -25.24
CA GLU A 746 -11.22 -19.04 -24.17
C GLU A 746 -11.62 -18.13 -23.00
N LEU A 747 -11.19 -18.50 -21.79
CA LEU A 747 -11.43 -17.78 -20.54
C LEU A 747 -12.91 -17.50 -20.24
N ASN A 748 -13.71 -18.57 -20.25
CA ASN A 748 -15.15 -18.60 -20.01
C ASN A 748 -15.94 -17.64 -20.93
N GLY A 749 -15.60 -17.63 -22.22
CA GLY A 749 -16.26 -16.77 -23.20
C GLY A 749 -15.71 -15.35 -23.29
N ARG A 750 -14.69 -14.98 -22.50
CA ARG A 750 -14.08 -13.63 -22.53
C ARG A 750 -13.44 -13.33 -23.89
N TYR A 751 -12.79 -14.32 -24.49
CA TYR A 751 -12.26 -14.21 -25.84
C TYR A 751 -12.98 -15.21 -26.72
N THR A 752 -13.56 -14.73 -27.82
CA THR A 752 -14.27 -15.58 -28.77
C THR A 752 -13.63 -15.48 -30.14
N SER A 753 -13.69 -16.57 -30.88
CA SER A 753 -13.26 -16.59 -32.27
C SER A 753 -14.17 -15.74 -33.15
N ASN A 754 -13.72 -15.48 -34.38
CA ASN A 754 -14.65 -15.16 -35.46
C ASN A 754 -15.72 -16.24 -35.63
N GLU A 755 -16.86 -15.85 -36.18
CA GLU A 755 -17.89 -16.81 -36.59
C GLU A 755 -17.47 -17.43 -37.92
N PHE A 756 -17.15 -18.73 -37.90
CA PHE A 756 -16.82 -19.48 -39.10
C PHE A 756 -18.09 -20.17 -39.61
N ASN A 757 -18.56 -19.79 -40.80
CA ASN A 757 -19.79 -20.33 -41.37
C ASN A 757 -19.44 -21.29 -42.51
N LEU A 758 -19.89 -22.54 -42.41
CA LEU A 758 -19.73 -23.60 -43.39
C LEU A 758 -21.03 -23.80 -44.17
N GLU A 759 -20.98 -23.79 -45.50
CA GLU A 759 -22.09 -24.12 -46.39
C GLU A 759 -21.90 -25.49 -47.06
N VAL A 760 -22.84 -26.41 -46.82
CA VAL A 760 -22.83 -27.77 -47.33
C VAL A 760 -23.89 -27.90 -48.42
N ASN A 761 -23.48 -28.08 -49.66
CA ASN A 761 -24.38 -28.25 -50.80
C ASN A 761 -24.59 -29.73 -51.16
N ILE A 762 -25.84 -30.14 -51.30
CA ILE A 762 -26.24 -31.52 -51.60
C ILE A 762 -26.59 -31.64 -53.08
N LEU A 763 -25.80 -32.42 -53.81
CA LEU A 763 -25.98 -32.63 -55.25
C LEU A 763 -26.94 -33.80 -55.50
N HIS A 764 -28.16 -33.45 -55.91
CA HIS A 764 -29.16 -34.38 -56.39
C HIS A 764 -28.88 -34.74 -57.84
N SER A 765 -28.51 -36.01 -58.09
CA SER A 765 -28.40 -36.49 -59.47
C SER A 765 -29.80 -36.59 -60.07
N SER A 766 -30.18 -35.60 -60.88
CA SER A 766 -31.37 -35.70 -61.71
C SER A 766 -31.22 -36.90 -62.67
N ASN A 767 -31.97 -37.96 -62.43
CA ASN A 767 -31.96 -39.12 -63.33
C ASN A 767 -32.87 -38.83 -64.54
N SER A 768 -32.30 -38.48 -65.69
CA SER A 768 -32.78 -38.95 -67.01
C SER A 768 -31.89 -38.51 -68.18
N ASN A 769 -31.39 -39.52 -68.90
CA ASN A 769 -31.05 -39.54 -70.33
C ASN A 769 -30.17 -38.40 -70.91
N PHE A 770 -28.86 -38.65 -71.01
CA PHE A 770 -28.06 -38.21 -72.16
C PHE A 770 -26.85 -39.15 -72.37
N MET A 771 -27.12 -40.37 -72.83
CA MET A 771 -26.19 -41.10 -73.69
C MET A 771 -26.72 -40.96 -75.11
N ASP A 772 -26.19 -39.98 -75.85
CA ASP A 772 -25.80 -40.09 -77.26
C ASP A 772 -25.48 -38.69 -77.78
N HIS A 773 -24.19 -38.35 -77.86
CA HIS A 773 -23.56 -37.97 -79.12
C HIS A 773 -22.03 -38.05 -78.99
N VAL A 774 -21.47 -38.73 -79.98
CA VAL A 774 -20.07 -39.11 -80.16
C VAL A 774 -19.20 -37.92 -80.61
N ASN A 775 -17.98 -37.87 -80.08
CA ASN A 775 -16.73 -37.26 -80.58
C ASN A 775 -16.82 -36.03 -81.50
N HIS A 776 -16.25 -34.90 -81.06
CA HIS A 776 -15.35 -34.10 -81.89
C HIS A 776 -14.33 -33.31 -81.04
N MET A 777 -13.05 -33.49 -81.41
CA MET A 777 -11.88 -32.63 -81.16
C MET A 777 -11.13 -32.73 -79.83
N ILE A 778 -10.26 -33.74 -79.74
CA ILE A 778 -8.91 -33.57 -79.18
C ILE A 778 -8.10 -32.74 -80.20
N VAL A 779 -7.95 -31.44 -79.94
CA VAL A 779 -6.86 -30.59 -80.45
C VAL A 779 -6.58 -29.51 -79.38
N GLN A 780 -5.59 -29.76 -78.52
CA GLN A 780 -4.74 -28.68 -77.99
C GLN A 780 -3.65 -28.46 -79.05
N PRO A 781 -3.34 -27.21 -79.46
CA PRO A 781 -2.29 -26.48 -78.71
C PRO A 781 -2.31 -24.92 -78.76
N GLN A 782 -1.85 -24.35 -77.63
CA GLN A 782 -0.82 -23.31 -77.40
C GLN A 782 -0.74 -22.02 -78.25
N PHE A 783 -0.68 -20.85 -77.59
CA PHE A 783 0.52 -19.97 -77.56
C PHE A 783 0.41 -18.81 -76.54
N LEU A 784 1.26 -18.86 -75.50
CA LEU A 784 2.15 -17.81 -74.97
C LEU A 784 2.69 -18.32 -73.61
N GLN A 785 3.79 -19.08 -73.66
CA GLN A 785 5.14 -18.60 -73.35
C GLN A 785 5.28 -18.04 -71.93
N SER A 786 5.68 -18.91 -70.99
CA SER A 786 6.58 -18.50 -69.91
C SER A 786 8.01 -18.81 -70.34
N VAL A 787 8.79 -17.75 -70.57
CA VAL A 787 10.23 -17.79 -70.80
C VAL A 787 10.93 -17.94 -69.44
N ARG A 788 11.81 -18.96 -69.34
CA ARG A 788 12.95 -19.14 -68.40
C ARG A 788 13.68 -17.83 -68.05
N HIS A 789 14.27 -17.51 -66.88
CA HIS A 789 15.06 -18.20 -65.82
C HIS A 789 15.31 -17.17 -64.67
N PRO A 790 15.89 -17.50 -63.48
CA PRO A 790 16.32 -18.82 -63.01
C PRO A 790 15.75 -19.25 -61.63
N GLU A 791 15.71 -20.57 -61.48
CA GLU A 791 15.69 -21.29 -60.20
C GLU A 791 16.98 -21.01 -59.42
N GLY A 792 16.84 -20.69 -58.13
CA GLY A 792 17.71 -21.25 -57.11
C GLY A 792 17.15 -22.62 -56.74
N SER A 793 17.76 -23.67 -57.30
CA SER A 793 17.43 -25.07 -57.09
C SER A 793 17.40 -25.47 -55.62
N VAL A 794 16.39 -26.25 -55.18
CA VAL A 794 16.64 -27.53 -54.49
C VAL A 794 15.51 -28.50 -54.82
N SER A 795 15.86 -29.58 -55.53
CA SER A 795 15.01 -30.71 -55.84
C SER A 795 14.63 -31.50 -54.60
N ALA A 796 13.36 -31.94 -54.52
CA ALA A 796 12.96 -33.05 -53.67
C ALA A 796 13.63 -34.33 -54.18
N VAL A 797 14.74 -34.70 -53.53
CA VAL A 797 15.31 -36.05 -53.62
C VAL A 797 14.55 -36.93 -52.64
N HIS A 798 13.89 -37.97 -53.15
CA HIS A 798 13.56 -39.13 -52.33
C HIS A 798 14.87 -39.67 -51.73
N SER A 799 15.11 -39.44 -50.45
CA SER A 799 16.14 -40.12 -49.69
C SER A 799 15.49 -41.02 -48.64
N SER A 800 15.56 -42.33 -48.91
CA SER A 800 15.58 -43.33 -47.86
C SER A 800 16.69 -42.94 -46.88
N VAL A 801 16.31 -42.55 -45.67
CA VAL A 801 17.26 -42.13 -44.64
C VAL A 801 18.05 -43.35 -44.17
N VAL A 802 19.27 -43.49 -44.70
CA VAL A 802 20.35 -44.19 -43.99
C VAL A 802 20.87 -43.19 -42.93
N PRO A 803 20.97 -43.56 -41.64
CA PRO A 803 21.37 -42.60 -40.61
C PRO A 803 22.80 -42.12 -40.85
N SER A 804 22.98 -40.79 -40.87
CA SER A 804 24.30 -40.17 -40.91
C SER A 804 25.14 -40.60 -39.69
N VAL A 805 26.45 -40.80 -39.89
CA VAL A 805 27.44 -41.14 -38.86
C VAL A 805 27.31 -40.27 -37.60
N ALA A 806 26.86 -39.02 -37.73
CA ALA A 806 26.59 -38.13 -36.60
C ALA A 806 25.45 -38.59 -35.67
N THR A 807 24.37 -39.17 -36.22
CA THR A 807 23.27 -39.72 -35.40
C THR A 807 23.68 -40.99 -34.67
N VAL A 808 24.54 -41.81 -35.29
CA VAL A 808 25.15 -42.97 -34.63
C VAL A 808 26.09 -42.52 -33.51
N VAL A 809 26.89 -41.48 -33.72
CA VAL A 809 27.77 -40.91 -32.68
C VAL A 809 26.97 -40.31 -31.53
N ILE A 810 25.88 -39.59 -31.78
CA ILE A 810 25.03 -39.04 -30.72
C ILE A 810 24.37 -40.16 -29.91
N ILE A 811 23.84 -41.19 -30.58
CA ILE A 811 23.26 -42.34 -29.88
C ILE A 811 24.32 -43.08 -29.07
N VAL A 812 25.53 -43.27 -29.61
CA VAL A 812 26.66 -43.89 -28.89
C VAL A 812 27.10 -43.02 -27.70
N CYS A 813 27.16 -41.70 -27.84
CA CYS A 813 27.50 -40.78 -26.75
C CYS A 813 26.45 -40.80 -25.64
N VAL A 814 25.16 -40.76 -25.98
CA VAL A 814 24.06 -40.86 -25.00
C VAL A 814 24.07 -42.23 -24.32
N SER A 815 24.35 -43.30 -25.06
CA SER A 815 24.46 -44.66 -24.52
C SER A 815 25.64 -44.78 -23.53
N ILE A 816 26.79 -44.17 -23.86
CA ILE A 816 27.96 -44.15 -22.97
C ILE A 816 27.68 -43.30 -21.72
N LEU A 817 26.96 -42.19 -21.85
CA LEU A 817 26.61 -41.33 -20.71
C LEU A 817 25.66 -42.05 -19.74
N VAL A 818 24.66 -42.75 -20.25
CA VAL A 818 23.77 -43.60 -19.45
C VAL A 818 24.55 -44.76 -18.82
N PHE A 819 25.51 -45.35 -19.53
CA PHE A 819 26.37 -46.41 -18.99
C PHE A 819 27.30 -45.91 -17.86
N VAL A 820 27.83 -44.69 -17.96
CA VAL A 820 28.65 -44.07 -16.91
C VAL A 820 27.80 -43.72 -15.68
N ILE A 821 26.60 -43.19 -15.88
CA ILE A 821 25.67 -42.88 -14.77
C ILE A 821 25.24 -44.17 -14.06
N THR A 822 24.91 -45.22 -14.81
CA THR A 822 24.53 -46.52 -14.24
C THR A 822 25.69 -47.21 -13.54
N LEU A 823 26.93 -47.12 -14.06
CA LEU A 823 28.13 -47.58 -13.34
C LEU A 823 28.43 -46.75 -12.09
N GLY A 824 28.17 -45.44 -12.11
CA GLY A 824 28.30 -44.57 -10.94
C GLY A 824 27.34 -44.98 -9.82
N VAL A 825 26.07 -45.22 -10.17
CA VAL A 825 25.05 -45.70 -9.22
C VAL A 825 25.36 -47.13 -8.75
N TYR A 826 25.85 -48.00 -9.63
CA TYR A 826 26.25 -49.35 -9.27
C TYR A 826 27.46 -49.36 -8.33
N ARG A 827 28.49 -48.53 -8.57
CA ARG A 827 29.64 -48.38 -7.68
C ARG A 827 29.26 -47.81 -6.32
N LEU A 828 28.33 -46.85 -6.28
CA LEU A 828 27.79 -46.29 -5.04
C LEU A 828 27.03 -47.34 -4.21
N ARG A 829 26.26 -48.22 -4.88
CA ARG A 829 25.56 -49.33 -4.22
C ARG A 829 26.50 -50.46 -3.78
N THR A 830 27.53 -50.80 -4.56
CA THR A 830 28.52 -51.80 -4.14
C THR A 830 29.41 -51.29 -3.00
N ALA A 831 29.67 -49.98 -2.92
CA ALA A 831 30.36 -49.37 -1.77
C ALA A 831 29.50 -49.40 -0.49
N GLN A 832 28.17 -49.31 -0.62
CA GLN A 832 27.24 -49.48 0.50
C GLN A 832 27.06 -50.95 0.91
N GLN A 833 27.19 -51.91 -0.01
CA GLN A 833 27.06 -53.35 0.28
C GLN A 833 28.31 -53.99 0.90
N HIS A 834 29.50 -53.40 0.73
CA HIS A 834 30.69 -53.83 1.49
C HIS A 834 30.73 -53.30 2.94
N SER A 835 29.73 -52.52 3.36
CA SER A 835 29.61 -52.00 4.73
C SER A 835 28.68 -52.84 5.63
N SER A 836 28.06 -53.91 5.13
CA SER A 836 26.98 -54.62 5.84
C SER A 836 27.22 -56.11 6.04
N GLY A 837 28.47 -56.55 6.16
CA GLY A 837 28.76 -57.95 6.48
C GLY A 837 30.21 -58.20 6.84
N GLU A 838 30.60 -57.92 8.08
CA GLU A 838 31.54 -58.74 8.89
C GLU A 838 31.68 -58.17 10.32
N HIS A 839 31.07 -58.91 11.27
CA HIS A 839 31.57 -59.32 12.60
C HIS A 839 31.98 -58.24 13.63
N GLU A 840 31.29 -58.10 14.77
CA GLU A 840 31.36 -59.00 15.95
C GLU A 840 32.81 -59.38 16.33
N GLY A 841 33.32 -58.77 17.41
CA GLY A 841 34.49 -59.28 18.13
C GLY A 841 35.76 -58.41 18.09
N SER A 842 35.92 -57.64 19.18
CA SER A 842 37.15 -57.63 19.99
C SER A 842 38.48 -57.14 19.38
N LYS A 843 38.85 -55.96 19.88
CA LYS A 843 40.15 -55.61 20.49
C LYS A 843 41.34 -55.18 19.62
N ASP A 844 41.73 -53.96 19.97
CA ASP A 844 43.07 -53.47 20.31
C ASP A 844 43.86 -52.76 19.22
N ASN A 845 43.86 -51.43 19.39
CA ASN A 845 44.99 -50.51 19.37
C ASN A 845 45.68 -50.26 18.02
N GLU A 846 45.45 -49.06 17.47
CA GLU A 846 46.31 -47.92 17.82
C GLU A 846 45.67 -46.57 17.45
N MET A 847 45.71 -45.65 18.43
CA MET A 847 45.44 -44.21 18.38
C MET A 847 43.99 -43.73 18.50
N ASP A 848 43.53 -43.74 19.75
CA ASP A 848 42.48 -42.86 20.29
C ASP A 848 43.09 -41.97 21.38
N TRP A 849 42.84 -40.66 21.30
CA TRP A 849 42.52 -39.83 22.46
C TRP A 849 41.40 -38.91 22.00
N ASP A 850 40.23 -39.18 22.57
CA ASP A 850 38.95 -38.57 22.26
C ASP A 850 38.71 -37.28 23.05
N ASP A 851 37.79 -36.51 22.50
CA ASP A 851 37.13 -35.28 22.93
C ASP A 851 37.17 -34.85 24.41
N SER A 852 37.38 -33.55 24.65
CA SER A 852 36.29 -32.64 25.07
C SER A 852 36.79 -31.26 25.54
N ALA A 853 36.00 -30.23 25.20
CA ALA A 853 35.89 -28.90 25.81
C ALA A 853 37.05 -27.90 25.62
N LEU A 854 36.69 -26.71 25.12
CA LEU A 854 37.36 -25.47 25.50
C LEU A 854 36.33 -24.52 26.13
N THR A 855 36.19 -24.67 27.44
CA THR A 855 35.85 -23.60 28.37
C THR A 855 37.08 -22.69 28.48
N ILE A 856 36.90 -21.37 28.39
CA ILE A 856 37.95 -20.42 28.78
C ILE A 856 38.11 -20.51 30.30
N THR A 857 39.25 -20.98 30.78
CA THR A 857 39.66 -20.83 32.19
C THR A 857 41.09 -20.34 32.27
N VAL A 858 41.22 -19.19 32.91
CA VAL A 858 42.15 -18.85 34.00
C VAL A 858 43.50 -19.60 34.05
N ASN A 859 44.58 -18.81 34.06
CA ASN A 859 45.96 -19.23 34.26
C ASN A 859 46.31 -19.31 35.77
N PRO A 860 46.93 -20.39 36.30
CA PRO A 860 47.61 -20.42 37.62
C PRO A 860 49.12 -20.75 37.46
N MET A 861 50.10 -20.45 38.30
CA MET A 861 50.21 -20.00 39.70
C MET A 861 51.68 -19.56 39.97
N GLU A 862 51.88 -18.78 41.04
CA GLU A 862 53.11 -18.60 41.86
C GLU A 862 54.20 -17.53 41.53
N LYS A 863 54.21 -16.51 42.41
CA LYS A 863 55.33 -15.95 43.22
C LYS A 863 56.45 -15.12 42.54
N TYR A 864 56.43 -13.78 42.70
CA TYR A 864 57.20 -12.99 43.69
C TYR A 864 57.16 -11.46 43.36
N GLU A 865 57.09 -10.65 44.42
CA GLU A 865 57.53 -9.24 44.58
C GLU A 865 56.77 -8.03 43.96
N LYS A 866 56.03 -7.32 44.85
CA LYS A 866 56.09 -5.87 45.26
C LYS A 866 56.23 -4.74 44.19
N PRO A 867 55.83 -3.47 44.48
CA PRO A 867 55.30 -2.90 45.74
C PRO A 867 54.04 -2.01 45.64
N HIS A 868 53.37 -1.86 46.78
CA HIS A 868 52.58 -0.67 47.18
C HIS A 868 53.50 0.44 47.70
N GLN A 869 53.17 1.69 47.37
CA GLN A 869 53.09 2.91 48.21
C GLN A 869 52.22 3.87 47.36
N THR A 870 51.21 4.60 47.84
CA THR A 870 50.86 5.11 49.18
C THR A 870 49.40 5.62 49.15
N GLU A 871 48.74 5.62 50.33
CA GLU A 871 47.74 6.59 50.83
C GLU A 871 46.39 6.72 50.08
N GLU A 872 45.20 6.84 50.68
CA GLU A 872 44.73 7.10 52.06
C GLU A 872 43.20 6.83 52.11
N GLU A 873 42.69 6.46 53.30
CA GLU A 873 41.35 6.76 53.90
C GLU A 873 40.04 6.38 53.15
N SER A 874 38.94 5.88 53.74
CA SER A 874 38.37 5.80 55.11
C SER A 874 37.13 4.85 55.03
N GLU A 875 36.89 3.98 56.04
CA GLU A 875 35.71 3.99 56.98
C GLU A 875 34.35 3.68 56.30
N GLU A 876 33.40 2.87 56.77
CA GLU A 876 32.98 2.20 58.03
C GLU A 876 31.85 1.21 57.61
N GLU A 877 31.78 -0.04 58.05
CA GLU A 877 31.16 -0.61 59.29
C GLU A 877 29.63 -0.89 59.23
N ASP A 878 29.30 -2.07 59.81
CA ASP A 878 28.05 -2.59 60.43
C ASP A 878 26.88 -3.05 59.53
N ILE A 879 26.41 -4.31 59.48
CA ILE A 879 26.12 -5.42 60.43
C ILE A 879 24.84 -5.21 61.28
N GLU A 880 24.04 -6.30 61.32
CA GLU A 880 22.93 -6.68 62.22
C GLU A 880 21.52 -6.29 61.74
N ASP A 881 20.45 -7.07 61.92
CA ASP A 881 20.09 -8.50 62.01
C ASP A 881 18.58 -8.51 62.41
N GLU A 882 17.94 -9.70 62.40
CA GLU A 882 16.60 -10.05 62.95
C GLU A 882 15.39 -9.86 62.00
N GLU A 883 14.71 -10.91 61.50
CA GLU A 883 13.80 -11.89 62.16
C GLU A 883 12.61 -11.20 62.88
N GLU A 884 11.33 -11.60 62.82
CA GLU A 884 10.68 -12.89 62.63
C GLU A 884 9.16 -12.68 62.32
N ASP A 885 8.47 -13.80 62.04
CA ASP A 885 7.08 -14.03 61.61
C ASP A 885 5.90 -13.36 62.39
N THR A 886 4.71 -13.29 61.76
CA THR A 886 3.52 -14.14 62.09
C THR A 886 2.16 -13.66 61.52
N THR A 887 1.54 -14.55 60.73
CA THR A 887 0.13 -15.04 60.75
C THR A 887 -1.10 -14.19 60.34
N SER A 888 -1.86 -14.80 59.39
CA SER A 888 -3.34 -15.02 59.33
C SER A 888 -4.29 -13.81 59.24
N ALA A 889 -5.48 -13.84 58.61
CA ALA A 889 -6.23 -14.70 57.69
C ALA A 889 -7.56 -13.96 57.36
N GLU A 890 -8.32 -14.45 56.37
CA GLU A 890 -9.76 -14.18 56.13
C GLU A 890 -10.16 -12.76 55.64
N SER A 891 -11.22 -12.49 54.87
CA SER A 891 -12.13 -13.19 53.94
C SER A 891 -13.14 -12.12 53.45
N ASP A 892 -13.66 -12.29 52.23
CA ASP A 892 -14.89 -11.78 51.57
C ASP A 892 -15.72 -10.56 52.07
N GLU A 893 -16.34 -9.91 51.06
CA GLU A 893 -17.64 -9.19 50.97
C GLU A 893 -17.52 -7.74 50.45
N SER A 894 -17.99 -7.46 49.21
CA SER A 894 -19.33 -6.97 48.76
C SER A 894 -19.35 -5.42 48.63
N GLU A 895 -19.54 -4.88 47.42
CA GLU A 895 -20.76 -4.25 46.82
C GLU A 895 -20.99 -2.78 47.23
N GLU A 896 -21.77 -2.08 46.38
CA GLU A 896 -22.20 -0.65 46.36
C GLU A 896 -21.31 0.26 45.47
N ASP A 897 -21.75 0.69 44.28
CA ASP A 897 -22.90 1.53 43.84
C ASP A 897 -22.47 3.01 43.70
N GLU A 898 -22.51 3.57 42.48
CA GLU A 898 -22.87 4.98 42.25
C GLU A 898 -23.63 5.14 40.91
N GLU A 899 -24.75 5.84 41.03
CA GLU A 899 -25.75 6.35 40.08
C GLU A 899 -25.12 7.39 39.10
N GLU A 900 -25.71 8.01 38.07
CA GLU A 900 -27.08 8.37 37.67
C GLU A 900 -26.97 9.03 36.26
N GLU A 901 -28.01 8.95 35.41
CA GLU A 901 -28.67 10.11 34.74
C GLU A 901 -29.66 9.67 33.62
N GLU A 902 -30.77 10.40 33.59
CA GLU A 902 -32.08 10.12 33.00
C GLU A 902 -32.26 10.60 31.55
N GLU A 903 -33.23 10.03 30.81
CA GLU A 903 -34.32 10.81 30.19
C GLU A 903 -35.49 9.91 29.70
N GLU A 904 -36.72 10.28 30.09
CA GLU A 904 -38.00 9.62 29.81
C GLU A 904 -38.63 10.04 28.46
N VAL A 905 -39.40 9.16 27.79
CA VAL A 905 -40.70 9.49 27.13
C VAL A 905 -41.68 8.29 27.06
N ILE A 906 -42.70 8.31 27.94
CA ILE A 906 -44.17 8.08 27.81
C ILE A 906 -44.78 6.93 26.92
N VAL A 907 -45.66 6.16 27.59
CA VAL A 907 -46.54 5.00 27.24
C VAL A 907 -47.79 5.33 26.36
N PRO A 908 -48.63 4.38 25.83
CA PRO A 908 -49.60 3.61 26.65
C PRO A 908 -49.95 2.15 26.23
N LYS A 909 -50.01 1.28 27.26
CA LYS A 909 -51.01 0.23 27.62
C LYS A 909 -51.55 -0.81 26.61
N GLY A 910 -51.51 -2.07 27.08
CA GLY A 910 -52.36 -3.19 26.62
C GLY A 910 -52.32 -4.43 27.52
N ASP A 911 -53.08 -4.38 28.62
CA ASP A 911 -53.63 -5.43 29.52
C ASP A 911 -53.34 -6.95 29.37
N LYS A 912 -53.09 -7.56 30.56
CA LYS A 912 -53.56 -8.87 31.12
C LYS A 912 -53.01 -10.15 30.45
N GLN A 913 -52.55 -11.18 31.17
CA GLN A 913 -53.15 -11.82 32.34
C GLN A 913 -52.15 -12.82 32.99
N ASN A 914 -52.11 -12.84 34.33
CA ASN A 914 -51.46 -13.86 35.15
C ASN A 914 -52.15 -15.22 35.04
N ALA A 915 -51.37 -16.30 34.93
CA ALA A 915 -51.72 -17.62 35.49
C ALA A 915 -50.45 -18.42 35.77
N THR A 916 -50.11 -18.52 37.05
CA THR A 916 -49.18 -19.48 37.65
C THR A 916 -49.78 -20.89 37.67
N ARG A 917 -49.02 -21.90 37.25
CA ARG A 917 -48.98 -23.22 37.92
C ARG A 917 -47.83 -24.12 37.44
N GLN A 918 -46.91 -24.38 38.38
CA GLN A 918 -46.23 -25.65 38.66
C GLN A 918 -46.62 -26.85 37.78
N ALA A 919 -45.63 -27.51 37.16
CA ALA A 919 -44.93 -28.70 37.71
C ALA A 919 -44.22 -29.50 36.61
N GLN A 920 -43.08 -30.10 37.02
CA GLN A 920 -42.44 -31.33 36.51
C GLN A 920 -41.67 -31.30 35.18
N LEU A 921 -40.34 -31.36 35.34
CA LEU A 921 -39.47 -32.48 34.95
C LEU A 921 -39.94 -33.32 33.76
N GLU A 922 -39.18 -33.30 32.67
CA GLU A 922 -38.49 -34.49 32.14
C GLU A 922 -37.48 -34.07 31.07
N TRP A 923 -36.47 -34.92 30.91
CA TRP A 923 -35.31 -34.78 30.04
C TRP A 923 -35.72 -34.87 28.56
N ASP A 924 -35.11 -34.03 27.71
CA ASP A 924 -34.34 -34.39 26.51
C ASP A 924 -33.83 -33.12 25.78
#